data_AF-A0A3A9ADQ4-F1
#
_entry.id   AF-A0A3A9ADQ4-F1
#
_cell.length_a   1.000
_cell.length_b   1.000
_cell.length_c   1.000
_cell.angle_alpha   90.00
_cell.angle_beta   90.00
_cell.angle_gamma   90.00
#
_symmetry.space_group_name_H-M   'P 1'
#
loop_
_entity.id
_entity.type
_entity.pdbx_description
1 polymer ?
#
loop_
_entity_poly.entity_id
_entity_poly.type
_entity_poly.pdbx_seq_one_letter_code
_entity_poly.pdbx_strand_id
1 'polypeptide(L)'
;MNGARCLIKGSNQSFTVQKDMGCKMLRALDMEKNYQKYLRTAIIVGVLFKLLLMGLFSSDYQDQMFIPFVDLFLHGENPYQVYYDNGLLPSFPYPPVMLLVECIGGVFVTFISGMPVFFRNLVFKLPILFADLLGLYYLFRISRDKRKYILALYFLSPIILYASYMHGQLDLIPTVFLVGAVYYLSEMSMVVKREHVYERRFILFLTLALASKFHIAAALPLFFLYIYKRKGWKKAIWMTGLPIVLTVVVLLPFWGSGFVNMVLLNKEQQAINRVYLDYGNAHLLLTVLVLLFLYFQAFRVNQMNRDLLISMTGLLFSVFLVFVPAMPAWFIWIVPFFMLYLARQGENRGKMVLVYGGFNALYLLYYVFIHTTRFVDLYFLGRSFSFLKLSDEGIRDIVFSLMVGFFLILVVCMYLYGVGSNSYYRRRNRPFTIGIAGDSGAGKTRLLKSLEALLSKERVLALEGDGDHKWERGDRNWEEMTHLNPRANYLYRQAEDLKVLRGNNTIKRVDYDHETGTFTRKRRLSPKPYVVLCGLHSLYLPQMRQVLDMKVYLDTDEALRRHWKLRRDQGERGHGRAAVLEQIKARRGDAEKYIYPQRQYADLVIRYFDETLLKRPDRAGKIKDITLGVEFVLDAGINVEPLLTLLRDRGVSGELSYDDLLHQKVSFRGEDLNAGKNVWAKTAAAVIPQIEDLTGGSILWEEGAGGLVQLMLLLVIGEIMKRD
;
A
#
# COMPACT_ATOMS: atom_id res chain seq x y z
N MET A 1 -28.45 69.42 -24.30
CA MET A 1 -28.14 69.92 -22.95
C MET A 1 -27.80 68.74 -22.06
N ASN A 2 -26.70 68.90 -21.31
CA ASN A 2 -26.06 68.00 -20.34
C ASN A 2 -26.99 67.20 -19.42
N GLY A 3 -26.49 66.06 -18.91
CA GLY A 3 -26.68 65.73 -17.49
C GLY A 3 -26.81 64.24 -17.17
N ALA A 4 -25.72 63.64 -16.70
CA ALA A 4 -25.61 62.28 -16.21
C ALA A 4 -26.38 62.01 -14.90
N ARG A 5 -26.75 60.74 -14.66
CA ARG A 5 -26.51 60.02 -13.38
C ARG A 5 -26.65 58.51 -13.53
N CYS A 6 -25.52 57.83 -13.37
CA CYS A 6 -25.40 56.40 -13.09
C CYS A 6 -25.10 56.22 -11.59
N LEU A 7 -25.28 54.99 -11.09
CA LEU A 7 -24.87 54.40 -9.80
C LEU A 7 -25.92 54.41 -8.67
N ILE A 8 -26.47 53.23 -8.36
CA ILE A 8 -26.10 52.35 -7.22
C ILE A 8 -27.06 51.14 -7.25
N LYS A 9 -26.58 49.96 -7.66
CA LYS A 9 -27.18 48.65 -7.35
C LYS A 9 -26.10 47.58 -7.52
N GLY A 10 -25.37 47.28 -6.44
CA GLY A 10 -24.30 46.28 -6.45
C GLY A 10 -23.62 46.13 -5.10
N SER A 11 -24.32 45.54 -4.11
CA SER A 11 -23.68 45.13 -2.86
C SER A 11 -24.32 43.94 -2.11
N ASN A 12 -25.40 43.32 -2.61
CA ASN A 12 -26.07 42.23 -1.88
C ASN A 12 -25.76 40.79 -2.37
N GLN A 13 -24.96 40.60 -3.42
CA GLN A 13 -24.61 39.25 -3.89
C GLN A 13 -23.37 38.65 -3.22
N SER A 14 -22.40 39.46 -2.76
CA SER A 14 -21.19 38.96 -2.09
C SER A 14 -21.47 38.49 -0.66
N PHE A 15 -22.31 39.21 0.09
CA PHE A 15 -22.67 38.85 1.47
C PHE A 15 -23.48 37.56 1.57
N THR A 16 -24.35 37.28 0.60
CA THR A 16 -25.22 36.08 0.62
C THR A 16 -24.43 34.80 0.34
N VAL A 17 -23.46 34.85 -0.56
CA VAL A 17 -22.56 33.72 -0.87
C VAL A 17 -21.62 33.40 0.31
N GLN A 18 -21.10 34.43 0.99
CA GLN A 18 -20.23 34.25 2.16
C GLN A 18 -20.99 33.69 3.38
N LYS A 19 -22.26 34.09 3.57
CA LYS A 19 -23.14 33.57 4.63
C LYS A 19 -23.56 32.12 4.36
N ASP A 20 -23.83 31.76 3.11
CA ASP A 20 -24.13 30.38 2.70
C ASP A 20 -22.91 29.45 2.79
N MET A 21 -21.71 29.93 2.47
CA MET A 21 -20.46 29.18 2.67
C MET A 21 -20.17 28.96 4.15
N GLY A 22 -20.32 30.00 4.98
CA GLY A 22 -20.20 29.90 6.43
C GLY A 22 -21.22 28.93 7.03
N CYS A 23 -22.47 28.94 6.56
CA CYS A 23 -23.53 28.05 7.03
C CYS A 23 -23.31 26.59 6.58
N LYS A 24 -22.78 26.35 5.37
CA LYS A 24 -22.40 25.01 4.90
C LYS A 24 -21.17 24.46 5.63
N MET A 25 -20.18 25.32 5.92
CA MET A 25 -18.99 24.94 6.67
C MET A 25 -19.31 24.66 8.15
N LEU A 26 -20.17 25.47 8.78
CA LEU A 26 -20.71 25.21 10.13
C LEU A 26 -21.52 23.90 10.15
N ARG A 27 -22.39 23.66 9.16
CA ARG A 27 -23.12 22.39 9.03
C ARG A 27 -22.19 21.18 8.83
N ALA A 28 -21.12 21.32 8.04
CA ALA A 28 -20.15 20.25 7.82
C ALA A 28 -19.36 19.93 9.10
N LEU A 29 -18.91 20.96 9.83
CA LEU A 29 -18.26 20.85 11.14
C LEU A 29 -19.19 20.20 12.18
N ASP A 30 -20.46 20.60 12.22
CA ASP A 30 -21.47 20.00 13.10
C ASP A 30 -21.76 18.54 12.73
N MET A 31 -21.85 18.21 11.44
CA MET A 31 -22.02 16.84 10.97
C MET A 31 -20.82 15.95 11.33
N GLU A 32 -19.60 16.46 11.21
CA GLU A 32 -18.39 15.71 11.56
C GLU A 32 -18.25 15.52 13.09
N LYS A 33 -18.57 16.57 13.86
CA LYS A 33 -18.61 16.51 15.33
C LYS A 33 -19.68 15.54 15.83
N ASN A 34 -20.85 15.55 15.20
CA ASN A 34 -21.93 14.60 15.47
C ASN A 34 -21.53 13.18 15.07
N TYR A 35 -20.86 12.98 13.93
CA TYR A 35 -20.36 11.68 13.51
C TYR A 35 -19.35 11.08 14.50
N GLN A 36 -18.38 11.87 14.99
CA GLN A 36 -17.43 11.43 16.02
C GLN A 36 -18.14 11.07 17.32
N LYS A 37 -19.16 11.84 17.71
CA LYS A 37 -19.99 11.56 18.88
C LYS A 37 -20.74 10.23 18.72
N TYR A 38 -21.45 10.03 17.61
CA TYR A 38 -22.15 8.77 17.33
C TYR A 38 -21.20 7.56 17.28
N LEU A 39 -20.02 7.72 16.69
CA LEU A 39 -19.01 6.67 16.67
C LEU A 39 -18.55 6.29 18.08
N ARG A 40 -18.25 7.27 18.94
CA ARG A 40 -17.88 7.04 20.34
C ARG A 40 -19.01 6.37 21.11
N THR A 41 -20.24 6.84 20.95
CA THR A 41 -21.43 6.23 21.58
C THR A 41 -21.59 4.78 21.14
N ALA A 42 -21.45 4.48 19.84
CA ALA A 42 -21.54 3.11 19.33
C ALA A 42 -20.46 2.18 19.91
N ILE A 43 -19.23 2.68 20.07
CA ILE A 43 -18.15 1.92 20.73
C ILE A 43 -18.50 1.63 22.20
N ILE A 44 -18.94 2.66 22.93
CA ILE A 44 -19.30 2.50 24.36
C ILE A 44 -20.45 1.50 24.51
N VAL A 45 -21.52 1.64 23.73
CA VAL A 45 -22.66 0.71 23.75
C VAL A 45 -22.21 -0.70 23.38
N GLY A 46 -21.35 -0.86 22.38
CA GLY A 46 -20.79 -2.16 22.00
C GLY A 46 -19.94 -2.79 23.10
N VAL A 47 -19.14 -2.00 23.83
CA VAL A 47 -18.36 -2.47 24.99
C VAL A 47 -19.30 -2.90 26.13
N LEU A 48 -20.30 -2.10 26.47
CA LEU A 48 -21.28 -2.46 27.50
C LEU A 48 -22.03 -3.74 27.16
N PHE A 49 -22.43 -3.89 25.90
CA PHE A 49 -23.07 -5.12 25.42
C PHE A 49 -22.15 -6.33 25.54
N LYS A 50 -20.86 -6.18 25.19
CA LYS A 50 -19.87 -7.26 25.35
C LYS A 50 -19.62 -7.61 26.80
N LEU A 51 -19.48 -6.64 27.69
CA LEU A 51 -19.34 -6.87 29.13
C LEU A 51 -20.53 -7.66 29.70
N LEU A 52 -21.74 -7.36 29.23
CA LEU A 52 -22.93 -8.13 29.58
C LEU A 52 -22.82 -9.59 29.10
N LEU A 53 -22.46 -9.82 27.83
CA LEU A 53 -22.27 -11.18 27.30
C LEU A 53 -21.17 -11.95 28.06
N MET A 54 -20.06 -11.29 28.38
CA MET A 54 -18.93 -11.90 29.10
C MET A 54 -19.35 -12.49 30.44
N GLY A 55 -20.18 -11.77 31.19
CA GLY A 55 -20.64 -12.23 32.50
C GLY A 55 -21.78 -13.24 32.40
N LEU A 56 -22.72 -13.07 31.45
CA LEU A 56 -23.89 -13.94 31.33
C LEU A 56 -23.53 -15.35 30.85
N PHE A 57 -22.53 -15.50 29.99
CA PHE A 57 -22.26 -16.75 29.29
C PHE A 57 -20.89 -17.35 29.61
N SER A 58 -20.80 -18.68 29.56
CA SER A 58 -19.55 -19.45 29.60
C SER A 58 -19.71 -20.77 28.85
N SER A 59 -18.67 -21.60 28.84
CA SER A 59 -18.68 -22.96 28.27
C SER A 59 -17.80 -23.87 29.11
N ASP A 60 -17.88 -25.18 28.90
CA ASP A 60 -16.98 -26.15 29.55
C ASP A 60 -15.50 -25.89 29.19
N TYR A 61 -15.23 -25.38 27.98
CA TYR A 61 -13.87 -24.98 27.59
C TYR A 61 -13.32 -23.88 28.49
N GLN A 62 -14.14 -22.92 28.90
CA GLN A 62 -13.69 -21.92 29.85
C GLN A 62 -13.62 -22.51 31.27
N ASP A 63 -14.72 -23.09 31.72
CA ASP A 63 -14.95 -23.37 33.14
C ASP A 63 -14.23 -24.63 33.63
N GLN A 64 -14.14 -25.67 32.78
CA GLN A 64 -13.50 -26.95 33.12
C GLN A 64 -12.09 -27.08 32.57
N MET A 65 -11.73 -26.30 31.53
CA MET A 65 -10.43 -26.41 30.88
C MET A 65 -9.53 -25.20 31.17
N PHE A 66 -9.89 -24.00 30.72
CA PHE A 66 -8.99 -22.85 30.77
C PHE A 66 -8.78 -22.32 32.19
N ILE A 67 -9.85 -22.14 32.98
CA ILE A 67 -9.74 -21.62 34.36
C ILE A 67 -8.85 -22.52 35.22
N PRO A 68 -9.07 -23.85 35.32
CA PRO A 68 -8.21 -24.71 36.14
C PRO A 68 -6.76 -24.78 35.65
N PHE A 69 -6.56 -24.69 34.32
CA PHE A 69 -5.21 -24.70 33.75
C PHE A 69 -4.42 -23.42 34.09
N VAL A 70 -5.08 -22.26 34.04
CA VAL A 70 -4.49 -20.97 34.45
C VAL A 70 -4.26 -20.94 35.95
N ASP A 71 -5.21 -21.46 36.74
CA ASP A 71 -5.11 -21.53 38.20
C ASP A 71 -3.85 -22.30 38.64
N LEU A 72 -3.60 -23.45 38.04
CA LEU A 72 -2.42 -24.26 38.31
C LEU A 72 -1.10 -23.53 38.02
N PHE A 73 -1.05 -22.77 36.91
CA PHE A 73 0.11 -21.96 36.56
C PHE A 73 0.36 -20.83 37.56
N LEU A 74 -0.70 -20.17 38.04
CA LEU A 74 -0.60 -19.08 39.01
C LEU A 74 -0.12 -19.55 40.38
N HIS A 75 -0.29 -20.83 40.71
CA HIS A 75 0.30 -21.46 41.90
C HIS A 75 1.77 -21.89 41.70
N GLY A 76 2.37 -21.58 40.56
CA GLY A 76 3.80 -21.79 40.29
C GLY A 76 4.15 -23.12 39.64
N GLU A 77 3.16 -23.90 39.21
CA GLU A 77 3.38 -25.16 38.51
C GLU A 77 3.48 -24.97 36.99
N ASN A 78 4.11 -25.92 36.29
CA ASN A 78 4.04 -25.99 34.83
C ASN A 78 2.79 -26.80 34.43
N PRO A 79 1.67 -26.14 34.05
CA PRO A 79 0.40 -26.83 33.86
C PRO A 79 0.45 -27.82 32.68
N TYR A 80 1.28 -27.57 31.67
CA TYR A 80 1.43 -28.49 30.54
C TYR A 80 2.01 -29.83 30.97
N GLN A 81 2.99 -29.81 31.89
CA GLN A 81 3.64 -31.03 32.36
C GLN A 81 2.73 -31.77 33.34
N VAL A 82 2.09 -31.06 34.26
CA VAL A 82 1.19 -31.64 35.26
C VAL A 82 -0.01 -32.34 34.61
N TYR A 83 -0.64 -31.71 33.61
CA TYR A 83 -1.76 -32.33 32.90
C TYR A 83 -1.33 -33.60 32.15
N TYR A 84 -0.13 -33.60 31.60
CA TYR A 84 0.40 -34.76 30.89
C TYR A 84 0.74 -35.91 31.85
N ASP A 85 1.46 -35.63 32.94
CA ASP A 85 1.89 -36.65 33.90
C ASP A 85 0.71 -37.32 34.62
N ASN A 86 -0.38 -36.58 34.82
CA ASN A 86 -1.60 -37.08 35.45
C ASN A 86 -2.64 -37.60 34.45
N GLY A 87 -2.33 -37.64 33.15
CA GLY A 87 -3.26 -38.14 32.12
C GLY A 87 -4.57 -37.34 32.00
N LEU A 88 -4.54 -36.04 32.36
CA LEU A 88 -5.71 -35.17 32.31
C LEU A 88 -6.09 -34.82 30.86
N LEU A 89 -7.35 -34.45 30.66
CA LEU A 89 -7.83 -34.01 29.35
C LEU A 89 -7.01 -32.81 28.87
N PRO A 90 -6.45 -32.83 27.63
CA PRO A 90 -5.70 -31.70 27.08
C PRO A 90 -6.57 -30.45 26.99
N SER A 91 -6.42 -29.57 27.99
CA SER A 91 -7.34 -28.49 28.28
C SER A 91 -6.90 -27.14 27.72
N PHE A 92 -5.61 -27.00 27.35
CA PHE A 92 -5.05 -25.75 26.83
C PHE A 92 -4.10 -26.01 25.65
N PRO A 93 -4.62 -26.23 24.43
CA PRO A 93 -3.82 -26.58 23.25
C PRO A 93 -3.15 -25.36 22.59
N TYR A 94 -2.62 -24.44 23.39
CA TYR A 94 -2.07 -23.17 22.94
C TYR A 94 -0.67 -22.93 23.51
N PRO A 95 0.22 -22.24 22.77
CA PRO A 95 1.53 -21.88 23.29
C PRO A 95 1.46 -20.78 24.38
N PRO A 96 2.56 -20.59 25.15
CA PRO A 96 2.52 -19.95 26.45
C PRO A 96 2.16 -18.47 26.46
N VAL A 97 2.30 -17.74 25.34
CA VAL A 97 1.86 -16.33 25.32
C VAL A 97 0.36 -16.24 25.54
N MET A 98 -0.42 -17.19 25.03
CA MET A 98 -1.85 -17.22 25.29
C MET A 98 -2.15 -17.47 26.77
N LEU A 99 -1.43 -18.41 27.40
CA LEU A 99 -1.51 -18.66 28.85
C LEU A 99 -1.20 -17.39 29.66
N LEU A 100 -0.10 -16.71 29.34
CA LEU A 100 0.32 -15.47 30.02
C LEU A 100 -0.71 -14.34 29.86
N VAL A 101 -1.36 -14.23 28.71
CA VAL A 101 -2.43 -13.24 28.48
C VAL A 101 -3.66 -13.55 29.32
N GLU A 102 -4.06 -14.82 29.40
CA GLU A 102 -5.21 -15.25 30.21
C GLU A 102 -4.97 -15.06 31.71
N CYS A 103 -3.72 -15.13 32.19
CA CYS A 103 -3.38 -14.86 33.58
C CYS A 103 -3.81 -13.47 34.06
N ILE A 104 -3.91 -12.48 33.16
CA ILE A 104 -4.39 -11.12 33.50
C ILE A 104 -5.80 -11.15 34.10
N GLY A 105 -6.69 -12.00 33.55
CA GLY A 105 -8.02 -12.25 34.12
C GLY A 105 -8.00 -13.33 35.21
N GLY A 106 -7.17 -14.36 35.03
CA GLY A 106 -7.04 -15.51 35.93
C GLY A 106 -6.66 -15.16 37.36
N VAL A 107 -5.76 -14.18 37.58
CA VAL A 107 -5.34 -13.76 38.93
C VAL A 107 -6.53 -13.39 39.82
N PHE A 108 -7.51 -12.68 39.27
CA PHE A 108 -8.70 -12.30 40.03
C PHE A 108 -9.61 -13.49 40.33
N VAL A 109 -9.69 -14.46 39.44
CA VAL A 109 -10.52 -15.66 39.62
C VAL A 109 -9.89 -16.62 40.63
N THR A 110 -8.57 -16.79 40.58
CA THR A 110 -7.80 -17.67 41.46
C THR A 110 -7.76 -17.16 42.90
N PHE A 111 -7.44 -15.88 43.10
CA PHE A 111 -7.18 -15.36 44.46
C PHE A 111 -8.40 -14.72 45.15
N ILE A 112 -9.56 -14.61 44.48
CA ILE A 112 -10.80 -14.10 45.08
C ILE A 112 -11.83 -15.23 45.17
N SER A 113 -11.98 -15.80 46.37
CA SER A 113 -12.95 -16.85 46.64
C SER A 113 -14.39 -16.31 46.68
N GLY A 114 -15.36 -17.17 46.32
CA GLY A 114 -16.80 -16.86 46.43
C GLY A 114 -17.35 -15.87 45.39
N MET A 115 -16.62 -15.57 44.32
CA MET A 115 -17.08 -14.64 43.28
C MET A 115 -18.35 -15.17 42.57
N PRO A 116 -19.41 -14.36 42.42
CA PRO A 116 -20.60 -14.77 41.66
C PRO A 116 -20.22 -15.13 40.21
N VAL A 117 -20.92 -16.12 39.64
CA VAL A 117 -20.65 -16.65 38.28
C VAL A 117 -20.51 -15.53 37.24
N PHE A 118 -21.37 -14.51 37.33
CA PHE A 118 -21.33 -13.35 36.43
C PHE A 118 -19.98 -12.62 36.47
N PHE A 119 -19.50 -12.26 37.66
CA PHE A 119 -18.25 -11.54 37.82
C PHE A 119 -17.05 -12.43 37.51
N ARG A 120 -17.10 -13.71 37.88
CA ARG A 120 -16.04 -14.68 37.55
C ARG A 120 -15.82 -14.75 36.04
N ASN A 121 -16.92 -14.93 35.30
CA ASN A 121 -16.88 -15.00 33.84
C ASN A 121 -16.43 -13.68 33.21
N LEU A 122 -16.90 -12.54 33.75
CA LEU A 122 -16.54 -11.21 33.26
C LEU A 122 -15.04 -10.94 33.40
N VAL A 123 -14.48 -11.17 34.59
CA VAL A 123 -13.09 -10.83 34.87
C VAL A 123 -12.13 -11.76 34.14
N PHE A 124 -12.44 -13.06 34.06
CA PHE A 124 -11.64 -14.02 33.30
C PHE A 124 -11.49 -13.61 31.83
N LYS A 125 -12.58 -13.15 31.19
CA LYS A 125 -12.58 -12.76 29.77
C LYS A 125 -12.05 -11.35 29.48
N LEU A 126 -11.61 -10.56 30.48
CA LEU A 126 -11.08 -9.21 30.25
C LEU A 126 -9.94 -9.13 29.20
N PRO A 127 -9.00 -10.09 29.14
CA PRO A 127 -7.92 -10.06 28.15
C PRO A 127 -8.46 -10.09 26.70
N ILE A 128 -9.55 -10.82 26.46
CA ILE A 128 -10.24 -10.87 25.16
C ILE A 128 -10.76 -9.48 24.77
N LEU A 129 -11.39 -8.76 25.70
CA LEU A 129 -11.90 -7.41 25.44
C LEU A 129 -10.76 -6.43 25.12
N PHE A 130 -9.64 -6.49 25.86
CA PHE A 130 -8.46 -5.68 25.56
C PHE A 130 -7.89 -5.99 24.17
N ALA A 131 -7.80 -7.28 23.80
CA ALA A 131 -7.37 -7.68 22.47
C ALA A 131 -8.32 -7.16 21.39
N ASP A 132 -9.63 -7.28 21.58
CA ASP A 132 -10.64 -6.78 20.62
C ASP A 132 -10.53 -5.26 20.41
N LEU A 133 -10.38 -4.48 21.48
CA LEU A 133 -10.17 -3.03 21.40
C LEU A 133 -8.86 -2.67 20.69
N LEU A 134 -7.80 -3.46 20.89
CA LEU A 134 -6.55 -3.32 20.16
C LEU A 134 -6.73 -3.66 18.66
N GLY A 135 -7.53 -4.69 18.35
CA GLY A 135 -7.93 -5.03 16.98
C GLY A 135 -8.70 -3.90 16.32
N LEU A 136 -9.69 -3.35 17.01
CA LEU A 136 -10.46 -2.18 16.56
C LEU A 136 -9.54 -0.98 16.27
N TYR A 137 -8.56 -0.72 17.14
CA TYR A 137 -7.56 0.31 16.93
C TYR A 137 -6.77 0.09 15.63
N TYR A 138 -6.24 -1.12 15.40
CA TYR A 138 -5.48 -1.40 14.18
C TYR A 138 -6.35 -1.32 12.93
N LEU A 139 -7.59 -1.80 12.98
CA LEU A 139 -8.49 -1.75 11.83
C LEU A 139 -8.89 -0.30 11.49
N PHE A 140 -9.11 0.57 12.49
CA PHE A 140 -9.30 2.01 12.26
C PHE A 140 -8.08 2.70 11.66
N ARG A 141 -6.87 2.25 12.00
CA ARG A 141 -5.64 2.74 11.37
C ARG A 141 -5.51 2.25 9.93
N ILE A 142 -5.95 1.02 9.67
CA ILE A 142 -5.88 0.41 8.35
C ILE A 142 -6.85 1.09 7.38
N SER A 143 -8.12 1.27 7.75
CA SER A 143 -9.15 1.87 6.89
C SER A 143 -9.82 3.06 7.59
N ARG A 144 -9.16 4.23 7.53
CA ARG A 144 -9.54 5.43 8.31
C ARG A 144 -10.92 5.99 7.98
N ASP A 145 -11.35 5.85 6.73
CA ASP A 145 -12.59 6.35 6.17
C ASP A 145 -13.78 5.37 6.30
N LYS A 146 -13.53 4.14 6.77
CA LYS A 146 -14.54 3.06 6.83
C LYS A 146 -14.96 2.65 8.25
N ARG A 147 -14.79 3.54 9.25
CA ARG A 147 -15.00 3.23 10.68
C ARG A 147 -16.35 2.58 11.02
N LYS A 148 -17.45 3.05 10.41
CA LYS A 148 -18.78 2.47 10.63
C LYS A 148 -18.88 0.99 10.24
N TYR A 149 -18.19 0.59 9.16
CA TYR A 149 -18.17 -0.80 8.69
C TYR A 149 -17.30 -1.67 9.59
N ILE A 150 -16.21 -1.13 10.11
CA ILE A 150 -15.35 -1.82 11.09
C ILE A 150 -16.17 -2.13 12.35
N LEU A 151 -16.99 -1.18 12.82
CA LEU A 151 -17.86 -1.43 13.96
C LEU A 151 -18.91 -2.51 13.67
N ALA A 152 -19.61 -2.43 12.54
CA ALA A 152 -20.68 -3.37 12.23
C ALA A 152 -20.20 -4.79 11.87
N LEU A 153 -19.15 -4.90 11.06
CA LEU A 153 -18.73 -6.18 10.46
C LEU A 153 -17.61 -6.88 11.24
N TYR A 154 -16.86 -6.16 12.08
CA TYR A 154 -15.85 -6.74 12.97
C TYR A 154 -16.27 -6.60 14.44
N PHE A 155 -16.38 -5.37 14.96
CA PHE A 155 -16.54 -5.18 16.41
C PHE A 155 -17.86 -5.78 16.94
N LEU A 156 -18.93 -5.73 16.17
CA LEU A 156 -20.23 -6.35 16.48
C LEU A 156 -20.49 -7.61 15.64
N SER A 157 -19.42 -8.23 15.11
CA SER A 157 -19.55 -9.47 14.32
C SER A 157 -20.22 -10.57 15.14
N PRO A 158 -21.28 -11.22 14.63
CA PRO A 158 -21.91 -12.37 15.28
C PRO A 158 -20.93 -13.48 15.64
N ILE A 159 -19.94 -13.75 14.77
CA ILE A 159 -18.89 -14.74 15.03
C ILE A 159 -18.05 -14.35 16.26
N ILE A 160 -17.60 -13.09 16.36
CA ILE A 160 -16.78 -12.64 17.49
C ILE A 160 -17.61 -12.64 18.78
N LEU A 161 -18.85 -12.14 18.73
CA LEU A 161 -19.75 -12.13 19.89
C LEU A 161 -20.01 -13.54 20.41
N TYR A 162 -20.32 -14.48 19.54
CA TYR A 162 -20.55 -15.87 19.93
C TYR A 162 -19.26 -16.55 20.40
N ALA A 163 -18.24 -16.65 19.54
CA ALA A 163 -17.08 -17.48 19.81
C ALA A 163 -16.24 -16.96 20.97
N SER A 164 -16.02 -15.65 21.08
CA SER A 164 -15.17 -15.08 22.12
C SER A 164 -15.93 -14.70 23.38
N TYR A 165 -17.08 -14.03 23.24
CA TYR A 165 -17.76 -13.45 24.41
C TYR A 165 -18.78 -14.39 25.06
N MET A 166 -19.48 -15.21 24.27
CA MET A 166 -20.43 -16.18 24.80
C MET A 166 -19.77 -17.53 25.12
N HIS A 167 -19.07 -18.11 24.15
CA HIS A 167 -18.44 -19.41 24.26
C HIS A 167 -17.08 -19.34 25.00
N GLY A 168 -16.39 -18.20 25.01
CA GLY A 168 -15.14 -18.02 25.77
C GLY A 168 -13.87 -18.52 25.07
N GLN A 169 -13.84 -18.58 23.74
CA GLN A 169 -12.66 -19.00 22.98
C GLN A 169 -11.64 -17.87 22.77
N LEU A 170 -10.37 -18.24 22.71
CA LEU A 170 -9.23 -17.32 22.84
C LEU A 170 -8.63 -16.83 21.50
N ASP A 171 -9.05 -17.42 20.37
CA ASP A 171 -8.46 -17.20 19.04
C ASP A 171 -8.51 -15.74 18.53
N LEU A 172 -9.28 -14.86 19.18
CA LEU A 172 -9.26 -13.41 18.92
C LEU A 172 -7.89 -12.78 19.22
N ILE A 173 -7.20 -13.22 20.27
CA ILE A 173 -5.90 -12.70 20.70
C ILE A 173 -4.83 -12.87 19.60
N PRO A 174 -4.51 -14.10 19.13
CA PRO A 174 -3.54 -14.29 18.07
C PRO A 174 -3.96 -13.62 16.75
N THR A 175 -5.26 -13.57 16.47
CA THR A 175 -5.80 -12.88 15.28
C THR A 175 -5.48 -11.39 15.32
N VAL A 176 -5.65 -10.73 16.46
CA VAL A 176 -5.33 -9.31 16.63
C VAL A 176 -3.82 -9.06 16.53
N PHE A 177 -3.00 -9.94 17.10
CA PHE A 177 -1.55 -9.83 16.94
C PHE A 177 -1.12 -9.95 15.47
N LEU A 178 -1.72 -10.88 14.72
CA LEU A 178 -1.51 -11.02 13.29
C LEU A 178 -1.96 -9.77 12.51
N VAL A 179 -3.13 -9.20 12.81
CA VAL A 179 -3.60 -7.95 12.20
C VAL A 179 -2.64 -6.80 12.48
N GLY A 180 -2.09 -6.72 13.70
CA GLY A 180 -1.05 -5.77 14.06
C GLY A 180 0.23 -5.96 13.25
N ALA A 181 0.68 -7.20 13.05
CA ALA A 181 1.81 -7.52 12.18
C ALA A 181 1.54 -7.07 10.73
N VAL A 182 0.39 -7.42 10.16
CA VAL A 182 0.00 -6.99 8.80
C VAL A 182 -0.07 -5.47 8.68
N TYR A 183 -0.58 -4.77 9.70
CA TYR A 183 -0.60 -3.30 9.74
C TYR A 183 0.81 -2.71 9.67
N TYR A 184 1.72 -3.15 10.54
CA TYR A 184 3.09 -2.62 10.53
C TYR A 184 3.83 -2.99 9.25
N LEU A 185 3.62 -4.19 8.70
CA LEU A 185 4.22 -4.63 7.45
C LEU A 185 3.74 -3.81 6.25
N SER A 186 2.44 -3.50 6.19
CA SER A 186 1.83 -2.77 5.08
C SER A 186 2.09 -1.26 5.10
N GLU A 187 2.16 -0.64 6.28
CA GLU A 187 2.42 0.81 6.40
C GLU A 187 3.92 1.18 6.36
N MET A 188 4.80 0.20 6.54
CA MET A 188 6.26 0.41 6.59
C MET A 188 6.82 1.12 5.35
N SER A 189 6.20 0.95 4.17
CA SER A 189 6.64 1.61 2.92
C SER A 189 6.32 3.10 2.85
N MET A 190 5.36 3.60 3.64
CA MET A 190 4.89 5.00 3.53
C MET A 190 5.64 6.00 4.43
N VAL A 191 6.43 5.52 5.41
CA VAL A 191 7.03 6.38 6.45
C VAL A 191 8.55 6.23 6.50
N VAL A 192 9.25 6.83 5.53
CA VAL A 192 10.72 6.78 5.36
C VAL A 192 11.48 7.15 6.65
N LYS A 193 10.99 8.13 7.43
CA LYS A 193 11.67 8.58 8.67
C LYS A 193 11.55 7.64 9.86
N ARG A 194 10.70 6.60 9.82
CA ARG A 194 10.45 5.69 10.97
C ARG A 194 10.50 4.22 10.61
N GLU A 195 11.10 3.86 9.49
CA GLU A 195 11.11 2.50 8.95
C GLU A 195 11.55 1.45 9.98
N HIS A 196 12.66 1.69 10.69
CA HIS A 196 13.16 0.77 11.74
C HIS A 196 12.17 0.53 12.89
N VAL A 197 11.36 1.53 13.25
CA VAL A 197 10.34 1.37 14.29
C VAL A 197 9.23 0.43 13.83
N TYR A 198 8.81 0.56 12.57
CA TYR A 198 7.81 -0.34 11.98
C TYR A 198 8.36 -1.76 11.81
N GLU A 199 9.63 -1.93 11.43
CA GLU A 199 10.29 -3.23 11.36
C GLU A 199 10.28 -3.94 12.72
N ARG A 200 10.72 -3.24 13.79
CA ARG A 200 10.75 -3.81 15.15
C ARG A 200 9.35 -4.16 15.65
N ARG A 201 8.35 -3.32 15.37
CA ARG A 201 6.97 -3.58 15.76
C ARG A 201 6.35 -4.74 14.96
N PHE A 202 6.65 -4.86 13.67
CA PHE A 202 6.27 -6.03 12.87
C PHE A 202 6.82 -7.32 13.49
N ILE A 203 8.12 -7.34 13.81
CA ILE A 203 8.78 -8.49 14.43
C ILE A 203 8.11 -8.84 15.75
N LEU A 204 7.90 -7.85 16.63
CA LEU A 204 7.23 -8.06 17.92
C LEU A 204 5.84 -8.66 17.76
N PHE A 205 4.99 -8.07 16.92
CA PHE A 205 3.62 -8.54 16.72
C PHE A 205 3.57 -9.92 16.07
N LEU A 206 4.46 -10.22 15.12
CA LEU A 206 4.56 -11.54 14.52
C LEU A 206 5.04 -12.60 15.52
N THR A 207 6.01 -12.27 16.39
CA THR A 207 6.43 -13.15 17.50
C THR A 207 5.28 -13.43 18.45
N LEU A 208 4.56 -12.40 18.91
CA LEU A 208 3.41 -12.57 19.79
C LEU A 208 2.32 -13.43 19.15
N ALA A 209 2.07 -13.23 17.85
CA ALA A 209 1.10 -14.01 17.10
C ALA A 209 1.51 -15.51 17.04
N LEU A 210 2.74 -15.80 16.60
CA LEU A 210 3.28 -17.18 16.50
C LEU A 210 3.32 -17.89 17.86
N ALA A 211 3.77 -17.18 18.90
CA ALA A 211 3.84 -17.69 20.26
C ALA A 211 2.48 -17.80 20.96
N SER A 212 1.40 -17.34 20.31
CA SER A 212 0.00 -17.53 20.75
C SER A 212 -0.75 -18.58 19.93
N LYS A 213 -0.37 -18.84 18.67
CA LYS A 213 -0.97 -19.90 17.82
C LYS A 213 -0.05 -20.29 16.65
N PHE A 214 0.28 -21.57 16.55
CA PHE A 214 1.19 -22.08 15.50
C PHE A 214 0.63 -22.03 14.07
N HIS A 215 -0.70 -22.04 13.89
CA HIS A 215 -1.32 -21.94 12.56
C HIS A 215 -0.92 -20.66 11.81
N ILE A 216 -0.50 -19.61 12.54
CA ILE A 216 0.01 -18.36 11.97
C ILE A 216 1.29 -18.57 11.16
N ALA A 217 2.03 -19.66 11.37
CA ALA A 217 3.21 -20.00 10.57
C ALA A 217 2.90 -20.10 9.07
N ALA A 218 1.65 -20.40 8.68
CA ALA A 218 1.22 -20.36 7.28
C ALA A 218 1.37 -18.98 6.63
N ALA A 219 1.37 -17.89 7.39
CA ALA A 219 1.60 -16.55 6.84
C ALA A 219 3.09 -16.25 6.56
N LEU A 220 4.03 -17.01 7.12
CA LEU A 220 5.47 -16.73 7.01
C LEU A 220 5.99 -16.73 5.56
N PRO A 221 5.68 -17.71 4.69
CA PRO A 221 6.11 -17.67 3.31
C PRO A 221 5.58 -16.45 2.55
N LEU A 222 4.32 -16.06 2.80
CA LEU A 222 3.72 -14.88 2.19
C LEU A 222 4.42 -13.59 2.65
N PHE A 223 4.68 -13.43 3.95
CA PHE A 223 5.39 -12.27 4.49
C PHE A 223 6.83 -12.22 4.00
N PHE A 224 7.51 -13.36 3.90
CA PHE A 224 8.84 -13.45 3.33
C PHE A 224 8.85 -12.96 1.88
N LEU A 225 7.93 -13.45 1.04
CA LEU A 225 7.82 -13.04 -0.36
C LEU A 225 7.49 -11.54 -0.50
N TYR A 226 6.61 -11.00 0.34
CA TYR A 226 6.29 -9.58 0.36
C TYR A 226 7.52 -8.72 0.65
N ILE A 227 8.29 -9.08 1.69
CA ILE A 227 9.48 -8.34 2.11
C ILE A 227 10.60 -8.52 1.09
N TYR A 228 10.80 -9.72 0.57
CA TYR A 228 11.80 -10.03 -0.45
C TYR A 228 11.64 -9.14 -1.68
N LYS A 229 10.40 -8.99 -2.18
CA LYS A 229 10.10 -8.20 -3.38
C LYS A 229 10.25 -6.69 -3.18
N ARG A 230 10.18 -6.20 -1.94
CA ARG A 230 10.25 -4.77 -1.61
C ARG A 230 11.59 -4.32 -1.06
N LYS A 231 12.26 -5.17 -0.27
CA LYS A 231 13.47 -4.84 0.51
C LYS A 231 14.65 -5.79 0.27
N GLY A 232 14.46 -6.80 -0.58
CA GLY A 232 15.49 -7.80 -0.87
C GLY A 232 15.60 -8.90 0.19
N TRP A 233 16.43 -9.90 -0.14
CA TRP A 233 16.53 -11.16 0.60
C TRP A 233 17.06 -11.03 2.03
N LYS A 234 18.05 -10.17 2.28
CA LYS A 234 18.64 -10.01 3.63
C LYS A 234 17.59 -9.54 4.64
N LYS A 235 16.80 -8.54 4.26
CA LYS A 235 15.70 -8.01 5.08
C LYS A 235 14.59 -9.04 5.25
N ALA A 236 14.25 -9.78 4.19
CA ALA A 236 13.26 -10.85 4.27
C ALA A 236 13.64 -11.92 5.30
N ILE A 237 14.86 -12.46 5.21
CA ILE A 237 15.39 -13.45 6.16
C ILE A 237 15.35 -12.92 7.58
N TRP A 238 15.86 -11.71 7.82
CA TRP A 238 15.91 -11.16 9.16
C TRP A 238 14.51 -10.94 9.76
N MET A 239 13.61 -10.32 8.99
CA MET A 239 12.29 -9.92 9.48
C MET A 239 11.31 -11.08 9.66
N THR A 240 11.49 -12.21 8.95
CA THR A 240 10.67 -13.41 9.18
C THR A 240 11.38 -14.46 10.05
N GLY A 241 12.72 -14.53 10.00
CA GLY A 241 13.52 -15.47 10.78
C GLY A 241 13.64 -15.10 12.26
N LEU A 242 13.88 -13.82 12.58
CA LEU A 242 13.98 -13.39 13.98
C LEU A 242 12.69 -13.69 14.79
N PRO A 243 11.47 -13.44 14.27
CA PRO A 243 10.25 -13.84 14.97
C PRO A 243 10.17 -15.33 15.32
N ILE A 244 10.67 -16.22 14.46
CA ILE A 244 10.70 -17.67 14.70
C ILE A 244 11.65 -17.98 15.86
N VAL A 245 12.86 -17.42 15.84
CA VAL A 245 13.86 -17.60 16.91
C VAL A 245 13.31 -17.08 18.25
N LEU A 246 12.75 -15.87 18.26
CA LEU A 246 12.15 -15.30 19.47
C LEU A 246 10.96 -16.12 19.98
N THR A 247 10.18 -16.70 19.07
CA THR A 247 9.09 -17.62 19.44
C THR A 247 9.68 -18.80 20.19
N VAL A 248 10.69 -19.49 19.64
CA VAL A 248 11.36 -20.61 20.30
C VAL A 248 11.85 -20.22 21.70
N VAL A 249 12.49 -19.06 21.87
CA VAL A 249 12.95 -18.57 23.17
C VAL A 249 11.82 -18.46 24.19
N VAL A 250 10.65 -17.98 23.78
CA VAL A 250 9.46 -17.87 24.66
C VAL A 250 8.89 -19.25 25.02
N LEU A 251 9.06 -20.26 24.17
CA LEU A 251 8.59 -21.62 24.44
C LEU A 251 9.51 -22.41 25.37
N LEU A 252 10.82 -22.12 25.37
CA LEU A 252 11.82 -22.90 26.11
C LEU A 252 11.51 -23.14 27.60
N PRO A 253 11.01 -22.16 28.39
CA PRO A 253 10.69 -22.38 29.80
C PRO A 253 9.61 -23.43 30.05
N PHE A 254 8.76 -23.71 29.06
CA PHE A 254 7.67 -24.67 29.16
C PHE A 254 7.99 -25.99 28.46
N TRP A 255 9.22 -26.14 27.95
CA TRP A 255 9.60 -27.31 27.16
C TRP A 255 9.58 -28.59 28.01
N GLY A 256 8.92 -29.62 27.49
CA GLY A 256 8.74 -30.91 28.16
C GLY A 256 7.84 -31.83 27.35
N SER A 257 7.69 -33.09 27.79
CA SER A 257 6.81 -34.06 27.13
C SER A 257 5.37 -33.58 27.11
N GLY A 258 4.92 -32.90 28.17
CA GLY A 258 3.57 -32.34 28.23
C GLY A 258 3.33 -31.25 27.19
N PHE A 259 4.23 -30.28 27.08
CA PHE A 259 4.11 -29.21 26.08
C PHE A 259 4.13 -29.74 24.65
N VAL A 260 5.04 -30.66 24.34
CA VAL A 260 5.13 -31.27 23.00
C VAL A 260 3.82 -31.98 22.63
N ASN A 261 3.26 -32.81 23.52
CA ASN A 261 2.04 -33.57 23.22
C ASN A 261 0.77 -32.71 23.24
N MET A 262 0.66 -31.76 24.17
CA MET A 262 -0.54 -30.93 24.32
C MET A 262 -0.61 -29.77 23.33
N VAL A 263 0.53 -29.26 22.86
CA VAL A 263 0.56 -28.05 22.00
C VAL A 263 1.08 -28.35 20.60
N LEU A 264 2.21 -29.06 20.45
CA LEU A 264 2.82 -29.28 19.14
C LEU A 264 2.22 -30.46 18.37
N LEU A 265 1.89 -31.56 19.07
CA LEU A 265 1.40 -32.80 18.48
C LEU A 265 -0.07 -33.08 18.79
N ASN A 266 -0.84 -32.04 19.13
CA ASN A 266 -2.23 -32.19 19.53
C ASN A 266 -3.16 -32.57 18.37
N LYS A 267 -4.38 -32.98 18.73
CA LYS A 267 -5.41 -33.42 17.78
C LYS A 267 -5.78 -32.36 16.75
N GLU A 268 -5.73 -31.08 17.14
CA GLU A 268 -6.04 -29.95 16.25
C GLU A 268 -4.96 -29.76 15.19
N GLN A 269 -3.68 -29.93 15.55
CA GLN A 269 -2.57 -29.86 14.61
C GLN A 269 -2.60 -31.03 13.61
N GLN A 270 -3.06 -32.20 14.06
CA GLN A 270 -3.25 -33.37 13.20
C GLN A 270 -4.50 -33.27 12.30
N ALA A 271 -5.40 -32.31 12.54
CA ALA A 271 -6.63 -32.17 11.78
C ALA A 271 -6.38 -31.83 10.29
N ILE A 272 -5.22 -31.26 9.96
CA ILE A 272 -4.75 -31.03 8.57
C ILE A 272 -4.68 -32.34 7.77
N ASN A 273 -4.48 -33.47 8.44
CA ASN A 273 -4.37 -34.78 7.80
C ASN A 273 -5.73 -35.48 7.61
N ARG A 274 -6.86 -34.86 8.02
CA ARG A 274 -8.19 -35.51 7.96
C ARG A 274 -8.90 -35.35 6.63
N VAL A 275 -8.54 -34.34 5.83
CA VAL A 275 -9.16 -34.07 4.54
C VAL A 275 -8.14 -34.26 3.43
N TYR A 276 -8.26 -35.39 2.73
CA TYR A 276 -7.36 -35.80 1.66
C TYR A 276 -8.11 -36.48 0.52
N LEU A 277 -7.45 -36.57 -0.62
CA LEU A 277 -7.87 -37.46 -1.71
C LEU A 277 -7.00 -38.71 -1.70
N ASP A 278 -7.61 -39.88 -1.76
CA ASP A 278 -6.89 -41.14 -1.93
C ASP A 278 -6.28 -41.22 -3.33
N TYR A 279 -4.97 -41.47 -3.38
CA TYR A 279 -4.20 -41.56 -4.61
C TYR A 279 -3.31 -42.80 -4.57
N GLY A 280 -3.93 -43.97 -4.75
CA GLY A 280 -3.26 -45.26 -4.58
C GLY A 280 -2.84 -45.46 -3.12
N ASN A 281 -1.53 -45.62 -2.88
CA ASN A 281 -0.97 -45.81 -1.53
C ASN A 281 -0.57 -44.50 -0.83
N ALA A 282 -0.89 -43.35 -1.42
CA ALA A 282 -0.60 -42.05 -0.87
C ALA A 282 -1.88 -41.23 -0.65
N HIS A 283 -1.84 -40.33 0.33
CA HIS A 283 -2.92 -39.37 0.59
C HIS A 283 -2.50 -37.98 0.10
N LEU A 284 -3.27 -37.42 -0.82
CA LEU A 284 -3.06 -36.05 -1.30
C LEU A 284 -3.76 -35.06 -0.34
N LEU A 285 -2.97 -34.41 0.51
CA LEU A 285 -3.46 -33.44 1.48
C LEU A 285 -3.95 -32.15 0.79
N LEU A 286 -5.27 -31.94 0.75
CA LEU A 286 -5.89 -30.81 0.03
C LEU A 286 -5.48 -29.46 0.62
N THR A 287 -5.42 -29.35 1.94
CA THR A 287 -4.97 -28.14 2.64
C THR A 287 -3.56 -27.72 2.19
N VAL A 288 -2.62 -28.67 2.12
CA VAL A 288 -1.23 -28.40 1.71
C VAL A 288 -1.17 -27.99 0.25
N LEU A 289 -1.89 -28.69 -0.63
CA LEU A 289 -1.95 -28.40 -2.06
C LEU A 289 -2.43 -26.97 -2.34
N VAL A 290 -3.54 -26.56 -1.70
CA VAL A 290 -4.12 -25.23 -1.90
C VAL A 290 -3.21 -24.12 -1.31
N LEU A 291 -2.57 -24.35 -0.16
CA LEU A 291 -1.59 -23.41 0.38
C LEU A 291 -0.39 -23.23 -0.56
N LEU A 292 0.16 -24.32 -1.12
CA LEU A 292 1.25 -24.26 -2.10
C LEU A 292 0.84 -23.46 -3.34
N PHE A 293 -0.39 -23.66 -3.83
CA PHE A 293 -0.92 -22.86 -4.93
C PHE A 293 -0.97 -21.37 -4.59
N LEU A 294 -1.47 -21.00 -3.40
CA LEU A 294 -1.48 -19.60 -2.95
C LEU A 294 -0.07 -19.01 -2.84
N TYR A 295 0.90 -19.76 -2.33
CA TYR A 295 2.31 -19.30 -2.29
C TYR A 295 2.90 -19.13 -3.69
N PHE A 296 2.58 -20.03 -4.63
CA PHE A 296 3.01 -19.90 -6.01
C PHE A 296 2.40 -18.66 -6.68
N GLN A 297 1.12 -18.38 -6.44
CA GLN A 297 0.50 -17.15 -6.93
C GLN A 297 1.17 -15.91 -6.34
N ALA A 298 1.45 -15.91 -5.02
CA ALA A 298 2.20 -14.83 -4.38
C ALA A 298 3.60 -14.68 -4.98
N PHE A 299 4.28 -15.78 -5.34
CA PHE A 299 5.59 -15.79 -5.97
C PHE A 299 5.56 -15.22 -7.39
N ARG A 300 4.53 -15.51 -8.19
CA ARG A 300 4.40 -15.00 -9.57
C ARG A 300 4.15 -13.50 -9.67
N VAL A 301 3.52 -12.90 -8.66
CA VAL A 301 3.17 -11.48 -8.70
C VAL A 301 4.41 -10.60 -8.52
N ASN A 302 4.82 -9.83 -9.53
CA ASN A 302 6.07 -9.03 -9.46
C ASN A 302 6.12 -8.07 -8.26
N GLN A 303 5.03 -7.34 -8.01
CA GLN A 303 4.89 -6.45 -6.87
C GLN A 303 3.54 -6.70 -6.22
N MET A 304 3.56 -7.00 -4.92
CA MET A 304 2.34 -7.20 -4.12
C MET A 304 2.04 -5.90 -3.40
N ASN A 305 0.87 -5.33 -3.68
CA ASN A 305 0.37 -4.17 -2.97
C ASN A 305 -0.22 -4.58 -1.62
N ARG A 306 -0.64 -3.58 -0.83
CA ARG A 306 -1.22 -3.78 0.49
C ARG A 306 -2.50 -4.61 0.46
N ASP A 307 -3.34 -4.40 -0.54
CA ASP A 307 -4.68 -4.98 -0.59
C ASP A 307 -4.63 -6.46 -0.96
N LEU A 308 -3.71 -6.83 -1.86
CA LEU A 308 -3.36 -8.21 -2.15
C LEU A 308 -2.70 -8.88 -0.95
N LEU A 309 -1.77 -8.23 -0.24
CA LEU A 309 -1.18 -8.80 0.99
C LEU A 309 -2.27 -9.15 2.02
N ILE A 310 -3.17 -8.21 2.31
CA ILE A 310 -4.27 -8.40 3.27
C ILE A 310 -5.19 -9.52 2.79
N SER A 311 -5.59 -9.51 1.52
CA SER A 311 -6.49 -10.51 0.95
C SER A 311 -5.85 -11.90 0.96
N MET A 312 -4.60 -12.04 0.52
CA MET A 312 -3.87 -13.31 0.54
C MET A 312 -3.65 -13.83 1.95
N THR A 313 -3.38 -12.94 2.92
CA THR A 313 -3.29 -13.35 4.33
C THR A 313 -4.62 -13.95 4.79
N GLY A 314 -5.75 -13.28 4.53
CA GLY A 314 -7.07 -13.83 4.82
C GLY A 314 -7.35 -15.16 4.12
N LEU A 315 -6.98 -15.29 2.85
CA LEU A 315 -7.16 -16.52 2.07
C LEU A 315 -6.40 -17.71 2.66
N LEU A 316 -5.17 -17.51 3.15
CA LEU A 316 -4.40 -18.58 3.80
C LEU A 316 -5.18 -19.17 4.98
N PHE A 317 -5.79 -18.32 5.82
CA PHE A 317 -6.61 -18.78 6.93
C PHE A 317 -7.95 -19.37 6.48
N SER A 318 -8.52 -18.87 5.38
CA SER A 318 -9.70 -19.49 4.78
C SER A 318 -9.47 -20.93 4.33
N VAL A 319 -8.26 -21.30 3.87
CA VAL A 319 -7.95 -22.70 3.49
C VAL A 319 -8.18 -23.65 4.67
N PHE A 320 -7.74 -23.29 5.88
CA PHE A 320 -7.97 -24.11 7.06
C PHE A 320 -9.46 -24.26 7.38
N LEU A 321 -10.28 -23.24 7.14
CA LEU A 321 -11.72 -23.31 7.42
C LEU A 321 -12.50 -24.15 6.40
N VAL A 322 -12.01 -24.28 5.17
CA VAL A 322 -12.64 -25.12 4.13
C VAL A 322 -12.23 -26.57 4.27
N PHE A 323 -10.95 -26.83 4.51
CA PHE A 323 -10.34 -28.16 4.40
C PHE A 323 -9.95 -28.78 5.74
N VAL A 324 -10.35 -28.18 6.86
CA VAL A 324 -10.17 -28.77 8.19
C VAL A 324 -11.49 -28.63 8.95
N PRO A 325 -11.93 -29.67 9.69
CA PRO A 325 -13.12 -29.59 10.55
C PRO A 325 -12.92 -28.50 11.62
N ALA A 326 -13.43 -27.31 11.35
CA ALA A 326 -13.11 -26.12 12.11
C ALA A 326 -13.96 -26.01 13.39
N MET A 327 -13.31 -25.68 14.49
CA MET A 327 -13.98 -25.25 15.72
C MET A 327 -14.53 -23.82 15.57
N PRO A 328 -15.58 -23.42 16.32
CA PRO A 328 -16.20 -22.11 16.14
C PRO A 328 -15.22 -20.94 16.24
N ALA A 329 -14.18 -21.08 17.08
CA ALA A 329 -13.12 -20.09 17.28
C ALA A 329 -12.29 -19.79 16.03
N TRP A 330 -12.11 -20.76 15.13
CA TRP A 330 -11.22 -20.60 13.97
C TRP A 330 -11.79 -19.60 12.97
N PHE A 331 -13.11 -19.46 12.92
CA PHE A 331 -13.77 -18.46 12.07
C PHE A 331 -13.44 -17.02 12.46
N ILE A 332 -12.95 -16.77 13.68
CA ILE A 332 -12.47 -15.44 14.09
C ILE A 332 -11.32 -14.99 13.19
N TRP A 333 -10.46 -15.92 12.73
CA TRP A 333 -9.26 -15.62 11.96
C TRP A 333 -9.58 -14.83 10.68
N ILE A 334 -10.73 -15.08 10.04
CA ILE A 334 -11.12 -14.47 8.77
C ILE A 334 -11.93 -13.17 8.92
N VAL A 335 -12.51 -12.89 10.11
CA VAL A 335 -13.42 -11.75 10.31
C VAL A 335 -12.75 -10.42 9.98
N PRO A 336 -11.51 -10.12 10.45
CA PRO A 336 -10.85 -8.86 10.09
C PRO A 336 -10.61 -8.70 8.59
N PHE A 337 -10.26 -9.80 7.91
CA PHE A 337 -9.92 -9.77 6.48
C PHE A 337 -11.16 -9.63 5.60
N PHE A 338 -12.23 -10.35 5.90
CA PHE A 338 -13.53 -10.16 5.24
C PHE A 338 -14.09 -8.76 5.49
N MET A 339 -13.97 -8.23 6.70
CA MET A 339 -14.38 -6.85 6.96
C MET A 339 -13.60 -5.87 6.08
N LEU A 340 -12.26 -5.99 6.00
CA LEU A 340 -11.44 -5.10 5.18
C LEU A 340 -11.76 -5.22 3.68
N TYR A 341 -12.02 -6.42 3.19
CA TYR A 341 -12.51 -6.68 1.84
C TYR A 341 -13.86 -5.99 1.58
N LEU A 342 -14.86 -6.23 2.42
CA LEU A 342 -16.23 -5.68 2.26
C LEU A 342 -16.25 -4.15 2.39
N ALA A 343 -15.46 -3.58 3.31
CA ALA A 343 -15.38 -2.14 3.53
C ALA A 343 -14.87 -1.38 2.31
N ARG A 344 -14.07 -2.03 1.46
CA ARG A 344 -13.46 -1.44 0.26
C ARG A 344 -14.23 -1.68 -1.03
N GLN A 345 -15.22 -2.58 -1.02
CA GLN A 345 -16.12 -2.75 -2.16
C GLN A 345 -16.90 -1.47 -2.45
N GLY A 346 -17.00 -1.09 -3.72
CA GLY A 346 -17.78 0.06 -4.19
C GLY A 346 -19.25 -0.31 -4.43
N GLU A 347 -19.61 -0.47 -5.71
CA GLU A 347 -20.99 -0.69 -6.18
C GLU A 347 -21.62 -2.00 -5.67
N ASN A 348 -20.83 -3.06 -5.51
CA ASN A 348 -21.33 -4.39 -5.10
C ASN A 348 -21.38 -4.62 -3.58
N ARG A 349 -21.09 -3.59 -2.76
CA ARG A 349 -20.96 -3.75 -1.29
C ARG A 349 -22.23 -4.33 -0.65
N GLY A 350 -23.40 -3.79 -0.97
CA GLY A 350 -24.66 -4.22 -0.35
C GLY A 350 -24.93 -5.72 -0.55
N LYS A 351 -24.76 -6.20 -1.79
CA LYS A 351 -24.93 -7.62 -2.14
C LYS A 351 -23.95 -8.50 -1.37
N MET A 352 -22.68 -8.11 -1.30
CA MET A 352 -21.66 -8.91 -0.60
C MET A 352 -21.83 -8.88 0.93
N VAL A 353 -22.31 -7.76 1.49
CA VAL A 353 -22.69 -7.69 2.91
C VAL A 353 -23.88 -8.60 3.22
N LEU A 354 -24.84 -8.75 2.30
CA LEU A 354 -25.94 -9.72 2.45
C LEU A 354 -25.44 -11.16 2.44
N VAL A 355 -24.52 -11.51 1.53
CA VAL A 355 -23.88 -12.84 1.52
C VAL A 355 -23.13 -13.08 2.84
N TYR A 356 -22.38 -12.10 3.33
CA TYR A 356 -21.70 -12.19 4.63
C TYR A 356 -22.69 -12.31 5.79
N GLY A 357 -23.83 -11.61 5.74
CA GLY A 357 -24.92 -11.75 6.70
C GLY A 357 -25.52 -13.16 6.71
N GLY A 358 -25.79 -13.72 5.53
CA GLY A 358 -26.25 -15.11 5.37
C GLY A 358 -25.24 -16.11 5.94
N PHE A 359 -23.96 -15.92 5.66
CA PHE A 359 -22.88 -16.72 6.26
C PHE A 359 -22.88 -16.65 7.79
N ASN A 360 -22.99 -15.46 8.39
CA ASN A 360 -23.04 -15.30 9.86
C ASN A 360 -24.30 -15.94 10.47
N ALA A 361 -25.45 -15.83 9.80
CA ALA A 361 -26.68 -16.45 10.25
C ALA A 361 -26.58 -17.99 10.25
N LEU A 362 -26.04 -18.57 9.16
CA LEU A 362 -25.80 -20.01 9.06
C LEU A 362 -24.74 -20.47 10.06
N TYR A 363 -23.70 -19.67 10.31
CA TYR A 363 -22.70 -19.95 11.34
C TYR A 363 -23.34 -20.04 12.74
N LEU A 364 -24.17 -19.06 13.11
CA LEU A 364 -24.86 -19.11 14.40
C LEU A 364 -25.85 -20.27 14.47
N LEU A 365 -26.62 -20.50 13.40
CA LEU A 365 -27.55 -21.62 13.32
C LEU A 365 -26.82 -22.96 13.56
N TYR A 366 -25.68 -23.14 12.89
CA TYR A 366 -24.89 -24.35 13.02
C TYR A 366 -24.29 -24.49 14.42
N TYR A 367 -23.50 -23.51 14.89
CA TYR A 367 -22.75 -23.69 16.14
C TYR A 367 -23.59 -23.59 17.41
N VAL A 368 -24.67 -22.81 17.41
CA VAL A 368 -25.56 -22.72 18.58
C VAL A 368 -26.45 -23.95 18.68
N PHE A 369 -27.09 -24.37 17.57
CA PHE A 369 -28.18 -25.34 17.61
C PHE A 369 -27.83 -26.73 17.08
N ILE A 370 -26.81 -26.90 16.26
CA ILE A 370 -26.60 -28.17 15.52
C ILE A 370 -25.28 -28.84 15.89
N HIS A 371 -24.21 -28.07 16.02
CA HIS A 371 -22.89 -28.57 16.33
C HIS A 371 -22.88 -29.25 17.71
N THR A 372 -22.60 -30.54 17.76
CA THR A 372 -22.55 -31.31 19.02
C THR A 372 -21.13 -31.75 19.30
N THR A 373 -20.63 -31.43 20.49
CA THR A 373 -19.36 -31.97 21.02
C THR A 373 -19.64 -32.81 22.28
N ARG A 374 -18.58 -33.35 22.88
CA ARG A 374 -18.67 -34.00 24.21
C ARG A 374 -18.79 -32.99 25.36
N PHE A 375 -18.71 -31.69 25.07
CA PHE A 375 -18.68 -30.60 26.03
C PHE A 375 -19.89 -29.69 25.85
N VAL A 376 -20.28 -29.00 26.91
CA VAL A 376 -21.32 -27.98 26.86
C VAL A 376 -20.74 -26.70 26.26
N ASP A 377 -21.20 -26.38 25.06
CA ASP A 377 -20.76 -25.19 24.31
C ASP A 377 -21.25 -23.87 24.94
N LEU A 378 -22.37 -23.90 25.68
CA LEU A 378 -22.98 -22.70 26.22
C LEU A 378 -23.69 -22.92 27.56
N TYR A 379 -23.30 -22.13 28.55
CA TYR A 379 -24.00 -21.91 29.80
C TYR A 379 -24.58 -20.50 29.84
N PHE A 380 -25.73 -20.34 30.48
CA PHE A 380 -26.27 -19.04 30.88
C PHE A 380 -26.35 -18.98 32.40
N LEU A 381 -25.53 -18.12 33.02
CA LEU A 381 -25.43 -17.98 34.49
C LEU A 381 -25.28 -19.34 35.21
N GLY A 382 -24.46 -20.23 34.63
CA GLY A 382 -24.19 -21.58 35.16
C GLY A 382 -25.22 -22.66 34.79
N ARG A 383 -26.28 -22.33 34.03
CA ARG A 383 -27.26 -23.33 33.54
C ARG A 383 -26.94 -23.74 32.10
N SER A 384 -26.83 -25.05 31.86
CA SER A 384 -26.52 -25.60 30.54
C SER A 384 -27.64 -25.31 29.53
N PHE A 385 -27.25 -24.85 28.34
CA PHE A 385 -28.14 -24.68 27.19
C PHE A 385 -28.07 -25.85 26.20
N SER A 386 -27.61 -27.03 26.65
CA SER A 386 -27.56 -28.24 25.81
C SER A 386 -28.93 -28.65 25.24
N PHE A 387 -30.04 -28.25 25.87
CA PHE A 387 -31.40 -28.49 25.37
C PHE A 387 -31.72 -27.81 24.04
N LEU A 388 -30.94 -26.80 23.62
CA LEU A 388 -31.09 -26.14 22.31
C LEU A 388 -30.53 -26.97 21.15
N LYS A 389 -29.77 -28.03 21.44
CA LYS A 389 -29.09 -28.82 20.42
C LYS A 389 -30.06 -29.77 19.71
N LEU A 390 -30.05 -29.74 18.39
CA LEU A 390 -30.79 -30.62 17.49
C LEU A 390 -29.91 -31.80 17.08
N SER A 391 -30.49 -33.00 17.00
CA SER A 391 -29.75 -34.25 16.71
C SER A 391 -29.98 -34.79 15.29
N ASP A 392 -30.63 -34.03 14.42
CA ASP A 392 -30.93 -34.46 13.05
C ASP A 392 -29.68 -34.34 12.15
N GLU A 393 -29.19 -35.49 11.66
CA GLU A 393 -28.00 -35.56 10.82
C GLU A 393 -28.19 -34.94 9.43
N GLY A 394 -29.39 -35.07 8.84
CA GLY A 394 -29.69 -34.49 7.53
C GLY A 394 -29.70 -32.96 7.57
N ILE A 395 -30.32 -32.39 8.60
CA ILE A 395 -30.31 -30.94 8.86
C ILE A 395 -28.87 -30.46 9.10
N ARG A 396 -28.07 -31.23 9.87
CA ARG A 396 -26.67 -30.90 10.14
C ARG A 396 -25.87 -30.75 8.86
N ASP A 397 -25.93 -31.73 7.98
CA ASP A 397 -25.11 -31.77 6.78
C ASP A 397 -25.57 -30.71 5.76
N ILE A 398 -26.88 -30.44 5.67
CA ILE A 398 -27.42 -29.37 4.82
C ILE A 398 -26.98 -27.99 5.31
N VAL A 399 -27.17 -27.68 6.60
CA VAL A 399 -26.82 -26.37 7.16
C VAL A 399 -25.33 -26.12 7.09
N PHE A 400 -24.51 -27.14 7.42
CA PHE A 400 -23.06 -27.05 7.28
C PHE A 400 -22.65 -26.80 5.82
N SER A 401 -23.21 -27.56 4.87
CA SER A 401 -22.91 -27.42 3.44
C SER A 401 -23.28 -26.03 2.91
N LEU A 402 -24.44 -25.49 3.32
CA LEU A 402 -24.85 -24.14 2.97
C LEU A 402 -23.92 -23.08 3.59
N MET A 403 -23.53 -23.25 4.85
CA MET A 403 -22.58 -22.35 5.52
C MET A 403 -21.25 -22.30 4.76
N VAL A 404 -20.69 -23.46 4.42
CA VAL A 404 -19.44 -23.57 3.65
C VAL A 404 -19.60 -23.00 2.23
N GLY A 405 -20.74 -23.20 1.58
CA GLY A 405 -21.04 -22.62 0.26
C GLY A 405 -21.01 -21.08 0.26
N PHE A 406 -21.71 -20.46 1.21
CA PHE A 406 -21.67 -18.99 1.38
C PHE A 406 -20.26 -18.49 1.73
N PHE A 407 -19.54 -19.24 2.56
CA PHE A 407 -18.15 -18.95 2.89
C PHE A 407 -17.24 -18.97 1.65
N LEU A 408 -17.34 -20.01 0.82
CA LEU A 408 -16.54 -20.15 -0.41
C LEU A 408 -16.80 -19.03 -1.41
N ILE A 409 -18.04 -18.56 -1.53
CA ILE A 409 -18.36 -17.39 -2.36
C ILE A 409 -17.55 -16.16 -1.88
N LEU A 410 -17.53 -15.90 -0.58
CA LEU A 410 -16.76 -14.80 0.00
C LEU A 410 -15.25 -14.97 -0.23
N VAL A 411 -14.72 -16.18 -0.08
CA VAL A 411 -13.31 -16.52 -0.32
C VAL A 411 -12.93 -16.24 -1.77
N VAL A 412 -13.70 -16.74 -2.74
CA VAL A 412 -13.46 -16.53 -4.17
C VAL A 412 -13.54 -15.04 -4.52
N CYS A 413 -14.57 -14.34 -4.03
CA CYS A 413 -14.71 -12.91 -4.30
C CYS A 413 -13.59 -12.08 -3.67
N MET A 414 -13.10 -12.44 -2.48
CA MET A 414 -11.94 -11.80 -1.84
C MET A 414 -10.66 -12.05 -2.65
N TYR A 415 -10.47 -13.26 -3.19
CA TYR A 415 -9.34 -13.57 -4.08
C TYR A 415 -9.37 -12.73 -5.35
N LEU A 416 -10.51 -12.72 -6.05
CA LEU A 416 -10.67 -11.94 -7.29
C LEU A 416 -10.44 -10.45 -7.03
N TYR A 417 -10.95 -9.92 -5.92
CA TYR A 417 -10.69 -8.55 -5.50
C TYR A 417 -9.22 -8.28 -5.20
N GLY A 418 -8.57 -9.15 -4.41
CA GLY A 418 -7.15 -9.01 -4.07
C GLY A 418 -6.28 -8.97 -5.32
N VAL A 419 -6.46 -9.93 -6.24
CA VAL A 419 -5.73 -9.98 -7.52
C VAL A 419 -6.04 -8.76 -8.39
N GLY A 420 -7.31 -8.39 -8.53
CA GLY A 420 -7.72 -7.22 -9.32
C GLY A 420 -7.16 -5.91 -8.76
N SER A 421 -7.13 -5.75 -7.43
CA SER A 421 -6.62 -4.55 -6.75
C SER A 421 -5.12 -4.34 -6.97
N ASN A 422 -4.37 -5.42 -7.21
CA ASN A 422 -2.94 -5.41 -7.47
C ASN A 422 -2.57 -4.91 -8.87
N SER A 423 -3.57 -4.71 -9.74
CA SER A 423 -3.37 -4.28 -11.13
C SER A 423 -3.75 -2.81 -11.34
N TYR A 424 -3.64 -1.95 -10.33
CA TYR A 424 -4.04 -0.53 -10.47
C TYR A 424 -3.26 0.19 -11.57
N TYR A 425 -1.95 -0.07 -11.64
CA TYR A 425 -1.11 0.29 -12.77
C TYR A 425 -0.84 -0.96 -13.59
N ARG A 426 -1.25 -0.97 -14.86
CA ARG A 426 -1.03 -2.10 -15.76
C ARG A 426 0.42 -2.11 -16.24
N ARG A 427 1.33 -2.54 -15.37
CA ARG A 427 2.67 -2.96 -15.80
C ARG A 427 2.55 -4.28 -16.56
N ARG A 428 2.39 -4.20 -17.88
CA ARG A 428 2.78 -5.30 -18.77
C ARG A 428 4.23 -5.65 -18.42
N ASN A 429 4.63 -6.92 -18.42
CA ASN A 429 6.00 -7.38 -18.07
C ASN A 429 7.07 -6.84 -19.05
N ARG A 430 7.18 -5.51 -19.20
CA ARG A 430 8.04 -4.73 -20.08
C ARG A 430 8.42 -3.43 -19.35
N PRO A 431 9.58 -2.84 -19.63
CA PRO A 431 9.96 -1.54 -19.09
C PRO A 431 8.98 -0.43 -19.49
N PHE A 432 8.76 0.52 -18.58
CA PHE A 432 8.09 1.77 -18.90
C PHE A 432 9.12 2.74 -19.49
N THR A 433 8.90 3.16 -20.72
CA THR A 433 9.85 3.93 -21.52
C THR A 433 9.49 5.41 -21.55
N ILE A 434 10.45 6.28 -21.23
CA ILE A 434 10.26 7.72 -21.12
C ILE A 434 11.23 8.43 -22.08
N GLY A 435 10.72 9.30 -22.94
CA GLY A 435 11.53 10.17 -23.79
C GLY A 435 11.59 11.57 -23.22
N ILE A 436 12.78 12.15 -23.11
CA ILE A 436 12.98 13.54 -22.67
C ILE A 436 13.70 14.29 -23.78
N ALA A 437 12.95 15.14 -24.49
CA ALA A 437 13.49 16.02 -25.53
C ALA A 437 13.54 17.48 -25.07
N GLY A 438 14.35 18.28 -25.76
CA GLY A 438 14.48 19.72 -25.52
C GLY A 438 15.84 20.24 -25.98
N ASP A 439 15.99 21.55 -26.09
CA ASP A 439 17.24 22.16 -26.57
C ASP A 439 18.38 22.08 -25.53
N SER A 440 19.62 22.32 -25.99
CA SER A 440 20.80 22.48 -25.15
C SER A 440 20.58 23.57 -24.10
N GLY A 441 20.84 23.26 -22.84
CA GLY A 441 20.63 24.18 -21.72
C GLY A 441 19.21 24.23 -21.16
N ALA A 442 18.25 23.45 -21.69
CA ALA A 442 16.85 23.45 -21.22
C ALA A 442 16.60 22.68 -19.92
N GLY A 443 17.64 22.19 -19.22
CA GLY A 443 17.49 21.47 -17.95
C GLY A 443 17.26 19.95 -18.04
N LYS A 444 17.45 19.32 -19.21
CA LYS A 444 17.24 17.86 -19.43
C LYS A 444 17.96 16.98 -18.39
N THR A 445 19.25 17.21 -18.17
CA THR A 445 20.04 16.47 -17.19
C THR A 445 19.51 16.65 -15.76
N ARG A 446 18.95 17.82 -15.44
CA ARG A 446 18.35 18.09 -14.13
C ARG A 446 17.05 17.31 -13.94
N LEU A 447 16.21 17.25 -14.98
CA LEU A 447 14.97 16.47 -14.99
C LEU A 447 15.28 14.97 -14.86
N LEU A 448 16.28 14.47 -15.60
CA LEU A 448 16.71 13.07 -15.51
C LEU A 448 17.15 12.70 -14.08
N LYS A 449 17.99 13.53 -13.44
CA LYS A 449 18.37 13.33 -12.03
C LYS A 449 17.17 13.35 -11.09
N SER A 450 16.19 14.22 -11.36
CA SER A 450 14.95 14.29 -10.57
C SER A 450 14.12 13.01 -10.72
N LEU A 451 14.01 12.46 -11.93
CA LEU A 451 13.38 11.17 -12.21
C LEU A 451 14.11 10.00 -11.54
N GLU A 452 15.44 9.97 -11.55
CA GLU A 452 16.23 8.96 -10.84
C GLU A 452 16.01 9.01 -9.32
N ALA A 453 15.92 10.22 -8.74
CA ALA A 453 15.60 10.42 -7.33
C ALA A 453 14.16 10.03 -6.97
N LEU A 454 13.25 10.15 -7.94
CA LEU A 454 11.82 9.87 -7.81
C LEU A 454 11.48 8.38 -7.96
N LEU A 455 12.12 7.70 -8.92
CA LEU A 455 11.81 6.32 -9.33
C LEU A 455 12.81 5.29 -8.79
N SER A 456 13.78 5.74 -7.98
CA SER A 456 14.98 5.02 -7.54
C SER A 456 15.97 4.77 -8.67
N LYS A 457 17.20 5.29 -8.54
CA LYS A 457 18.30 5.15 -9.53
C LYS A 457 18.57 3.72 -9.99
N GLU A 458 18.42 2.75 -9.09
CA GLU A 458 18.61 1.33 -9.40
C GLU A 458 17.55 0.80 -10.40
N ARG A 459 16.38 1.41 -10.46
CA ARG A 459 15.24 1.01 -11.31
C ARG A 459 15.16 1.81 -12.63
N VAL A 460 16.03 2.80 -12.81
CA VAL A 460 16.11 3.64 -14.00
C VAL A 460 17.34 3.28 -14.82
N LEU A 461 17.14 2.97 -16.10
CA LEU A 461 18.19 2.93 -17.11
C LEU A 461 18.13 4.23 -17.91
N ALA A 462 19.07 5.12 -17.68
CA ALA A 462 19.20 6.35 -18.44
C ALA A 462 20.04 6.12 -19.70
N LEU A 463 19.51 6.49 -20.86
CA LEU A 463 20.19 6.49 -22.14
C LEU A 463 20.39 7.95 -22.57
N GLU A 464 21.64 8.33 -22.77
CA GLU A 464 21.99 9.65 -23.26
C GLU A 464 21.93 9.70 -24.80
N GLY A 465 21.26 10.71 -25.36
CA GLY A 465 21.08 10.82 -26.81
C GLY A 465 22.39 11.07 -27.58
N ASP A 466 23.35 11.75 -26.95
CA ASP A 466 24.59 12.19 -27.59
C ASP A 466 25.56 11.02 -27.86
N GLY A 467 25.35 9.86 -27.21
CA GLY A 467 26.06 8.61 -27.53
C GLY A 467 25.81 8.09 -28.96
N ASP A 468 24.80 8.62 -29.65
CA ASP A 468 24.47 8.30 -31.04
C ASP A 468 24.92 9.39 -32.04
N HIS A 469 25.75 10.35 -31.62
CA HIS A 469 26.45 11.23 -32.57
C HIS A 469 27.30 10.41 -33.55
N LYS A 470 27.49 10.92 -34.77
CA LYS A 470 28.34 10.27 -35.77
C LYS A 470 29.82 10.53 -35.57
N TRP A 471 30.18 11.64 -34.94
CA TRP A 471 31.52 12.17 -34.91
C TRP A 471 31.92 12.66 -33.51
N GLU A 472 33.22 12.67 -33.23
CA GLU A 472 33.80 13.21 -32.00
C GLU A 472 34.05 14.72 -32.13
N ARG A 473 34.36 15.40 -31.02
CA ARG A 473 34.66 16.83 -31.02
C ARG A 473 35.90 17.11 -31.87
N GLY A 474 35.82 18.12 -32.74
CA GLY A 474 36.94 18.53 -33.61
C GLY A 474 36.94 17.85 -34.99
N ASP A 475 35.98 16.96 -35.26
CA ASP A 475 35.76 16.44 -36.61
C ASP A 475 35.32 17.56 -37.58
N ARG A 476 35.86 17.57 -38.80
CA ARG A 476 35.58 18.57 -39.84
C ARG A 476 34.11 18.63 -40.24
N ASN A 477 33.37 17.53 -40.10
CA ASN A 477 31.94 17.51 -40.39
C ASN A 477 31.12 18.49 -39.52
N TRP A 478 31.65 18.91 -38.36
CA TRP A 478 31.00 19.90 -37.50
C TRP A 478 31.07 21.34 -38.04
N GLU A 479 31.91 21.60 -39.04
CA GLU A 479 31.96 22.90 -39.73
C GLU A 479 30.76 23.07 -40.68
N GLU A 480 30.27 21.96 -41.24
CA GLU A 480 29.14 21.96 -42.20
C GLU A 480 27.79 21.72 -41.53
N MET A 481 27.74 20.92 -40.46
CA MET A 481 26.50 20.49 -39.81
C MET A 481 26.59 20.62 -38.30
N THR A 482 25.52 21.08 -37.66
CA THR A 482 25.45 21.07 -36.20
C THR A 482 24.99 19.71 -35.67
N HIS A 483 25.34 19.39 -34.42
CA HIS A 483 24.78 18.25 -33.66
C HIS A 483 23.23 18.21 -33.59
N LEU A 484 22.54 19.33 -33.84
CA LEU A 484 21.07 19.37 -33.90
C LEU A 484 20.53 18.82 -35.23
N ASN A 485 21.37 18.75 -36.28
CA ASN A 485 20.98 18.19 -37.55
C ASN A 485 20.79 16.66 -37.42
N PRO A 486 19.62 16.11 -37.76
CA PRO A 486 19.36 14.68 -37.71
C PRO A 486 20.37 13.83 -38.50
N ARG A 487 20.95 14.39 -39.58
CA ARG A 487 21.96 13.69 -40.40
C ARG A 487 23.28 13.46 -39.65
N ALA A 488 23.55 14.21 -38.58
CA ALA A 488 24.73 14.05 -37.73
C ALA A 488 24.56 12.96 -36.65
N ASN A 489 23.42 12.26 -36.63
CA ASN A 489 23.05 11.33 -35.56
C ASN A 489 22.58 9.97 -36.13
N TYR A 490 22.85 8.88 -35.41
CA TYR A 490 22.37 7.52 -35.73
C TYR A 490 20.95 7.28 -35.19
N LEU A 491 19.97 8.11 -35.56
CA LEU A 491 18.63 8.07 -34.96
C LEU A 491 17.91 6.71 -35.13
N TYR A 492 18.08 6.03 -36.26
CA TYR A 492 17.48 4.70 -36.46
C TYR A 492 18.08 3.63 -35.54
N ARG A 493 19.38 3.72 -35.23
CA ARG A 493 20.03 2.83 -34.24
C ARG A 493 19.47 3.08 -32.86
N GLN A 494 19.32 4.35 -32.47
CA GLN A 494 18.73 4.73 -31.19
C GLN A 494 17.29 4.25 -31.04
N ALA A 495 16.49 4.29 -32.11
CA ALA A 495 15.12 3.76 -32.12
C ALA A 495 15.09 2.23 -31.94
N GLU A 496 15.99 1.51 -32.62
CA GLU A 496 16.08 0.04 -32.49
C GLU A 496 16.56 -0.37 -31.10
N ASP A 497 17.58 0.29 -30.56
CA ASP A 497 18.07 0.04 -29.20
C ASP A 497 16.96 0.23 -28.14
N LEU A 498 16.15 1.29 -28.29
CA LEU A 498 15.01 1.53 -27.41
C LEU A 498 13.94 0.43 -27.52
N LYS A 499 13.67 -0.05 -28.74
CA LYS A 499 12.73 -1.15 -28.99
C LYS A 499 13.20 -2.47 -28.39
N VAL A 500 14.48 -2.82 -28.54
CA VAL A 500 15.10 -4.01 -27.96
C VAL A 500 15.01 -3.96 -26.43
N LEU A 501 15.34 -2.83 -25.82
CA LEU A 501 15.22 -2.62 -24.37
C LEU A 501 13.78 -2.73 -23.88
N ARG A 502 12.80 -2.13 -24.59
CA ARG A 502 11.37 -2.28 -24.26
C ARG A 502 10.90 -3.74 -24.35
N GLY A 503 11.51 -4.53 -25.23
CA GLY A 503 11.30 -5.97 -25.32
C GLY A 503 11.96 -6.80 -24.21
N ASN A 504 12.50 -6.19 -23.16
CA ASN A 504 13.27 -6.83 -22.10
C ASN A 504 14.59 -7.50 -22.55
N ASN A 505 15.15 -7.06 -23.69
CA ASN A 505 16.42 -7.57 -24.21
C ASN A 505 17.57 -6.58 -23.96
N THR A 506 18.79 -7.12 -23.87
CA THR A 506 20.02 -6.36 -23.61
C THR A 506 20.62 -5.78 -24.90
N ILE A 507 21.20 -4.57 -24.84
CA ILE A 507 21.93 -3.94 -25.95
C ILE A 507 23.43 -3.73 -25.63
N LYS A 508 24.22 -3.37 -26.65
CA LYS A 508 25.61 -2.90 -26.50
C LYS A 508 25.78 -1.55 -27.18
N ARG A 509 26.07 -0.50 -26.41
CA ARG A 509 26.22 0.88 -26.93
C ARG A 509 27.37 1.62 -26.27
N VAL A 510 27.73 2.76 -26.85
CA VAL A 510 28.68 3.73 -26.29
C VAL A 510 27.93 4.89 -25.67
N ASP A 511 28.59 5.63 -24.79
CA ASP A 511 28.18 6.94 -24.30
C ASP A 511 29.19 8.01 -24.77
N TYR A 512 28.76 9.27 -24.86
CA TYR A 512 29.59 10.40 -25.27
C TYR A 512 30.17 11.09 -24.04
N ASP A 513 31.50 11.21 -23.99
CA ASP A 513 32.20 11.90 -22.91
C ASP A 513 32.25 13.41 -23.22
N HIS A 514 31.57 14.22 -22.41
CA HIS A 514 31.50 15.67 -22.59
C HIS A 514 32.78 16.41 -22.19
N GLU A 515 33.65 15.80 -21.40
CA GLU A 515 34.93 16.39 -20.99
C GLU A 515 35.93 16.25 -22.13
N THR A 516 36.16 15.02 -22.62
CA THR A 516 37.10 14.74 -23.71
C THR A 516 36.52 15.03 -25.09
N GLY A 517 35.20 14.97 -25.24
CA GLY A 517 34.52 15.09 -26.53
C GLY A 517 34.57 13.82 -27.39
N THR A 518 34.82 12.65 -26.79
CA THR A 518 35.04 11.36 -27.49
C THR A 518 34.02 10.30 -27.07
N PHE A 519 33.94 9.19 -27.82
CA PHE A 519 33.08 8.06 -27.45
C PHE A 519 33.76 7.12 -26.46
N THR A 520 32.99 6.65 -25.49
CA THR A 520 33.43 5.63 -24.54
C THR A 520 33.46 4.24 -25.18
N ARG A 521 34.06 3.25 -24.49
CA ARG A 521 34.01 1.84 -24.93
C ARG A 521 32.58 1.31 -24.85
N LYS A 522 32.21 0.43 -25.79
CA LYS A 522 30.89 -0.23 -25.80
C LYS A 522 30.63 -0.97 -24.50
N ARG A 523 29.49 -0.70 -23.86
CA ARG A 523 29.02 -1.34 -22.62
C ARG A 523 27.74 -2.10 -22.87
N ARG A 524 27.58 -3.21 -22.16
CA ARG A 524 26.36 -4.04 -22.17
C ARG A 524 25.33 -3.41 -21.21
N LEU A 525 24.14 -3.09 -21.72
CA LEU A 525 23.08 -2.45 -20.94
C LEU A 525 21.82 -3.32 -20.90
N SER A 526 21.48 -3.82 -19.70
CA SER A 526 20.26 -4.57 -19.47
C SER A 526 19.10 -3.63 -19.11
N PRO A 527 17.88 -3.92 -19.58
CA PRO A 527 16.72 -3.10 -19.27
C PRO A 527 16.40 -3.13 -17.78
N LYS A 528 15.86 -2.02 -17.31
CA LYS A 528 15.37 -1.83 -15.94
C LYS A 528 13.85 -1.51 -16.00
N PRO A 529 13.13 -1.49 -14.86
CA PRO A 529 11.70 -1.16 -14.85
C PRO A 529 11.35 0.15 -15.57
N TYR A 530 12.26 1.13 -15.55
CA TYR A 530 12.17 2.35 -16.33
C TYR A 530 13.37 2.48 -17.27
N VAL A 531 13.10 2.83 -18.53
CA VAL A 531 14.13 3.17 -19.52
C VAL A 531 13.88 4.59 -19.99
N VAL A 532 14.84 5.48 -19.77
CA VAL A 532 14.70 6.91 -20.07
C VAL A 532 15.66 7.28 -21.19
N LEU A 533 15.15 7.64 -22.37
CA LEU A 533 15.95 8.20 -23.46
C LEU A 533 15.91 9.72 -23.35
N CYS A 534 17.05 10.33 -23.01
CA CYS A 534 17.17 11.77 -22.80
C CYS A 534 18.16 12.38 -23.79
N GLY A 535 17.71 13.29 -24.65
CA GLY A 535 18.54 13.82 -25.73
C GLY A 535 17.90 14.95 -26.52
N LEU A 536 18.55 15.33 -27.62
CA LEU A 536 18.06 16.36 -28.54
C LEU A 536 16.90 15.84 -29.42
N HIS A 537 16.92 14.57 -29.79
CA HIS A 537 16.03 13.96 -30.79
C HIS A 537 15.16 12.83 -30.24
N SER A 538 14.96 12.76 -28.92
CA SER A 538 14.26 11.63 -28.28
C SER A 538 12.82 11.42 -28.76
N LEU A 539 12.18 12.44 -29.35
CA LEU A 539 10.82 12.38 -29.90
C LEU A 539 10.79 12.59 -31.43
N TYR A 540 11.95 12.58 -32.09
CA TYR A 540 12.09 12.99 -33.48
C TYR A 540 11.47 11.97 -34.45
N LEU A 541 11.87 10.70 -34.36
CA LEU A 541 11.40 9.64 -35.25
C LEU A 541 10.05 9.06 -34.79
N PRO A 542 9.10 8.78 -35.70
CA PRO A 542 7.84 8.11 -35.36
C PRO A 542 8.02 6.77 -34.64
N GLN A 543 9.01 5.98 -35.05
CA GLN A 543 9.31 4.67 -34.44
C GLN A 543 9.77 4.80 -32.99
N MET A 544 10.47 5.88 -32.62
CA MET A 544 10.79 6.17 -31.22
C MET A 544 9.51 6.49 -30.44
N ARG A 545 8.67 7.38 -30.98
CA ARG A 545 7.42 7.80 -30.33
C ARG A 545 6.45 6.66 -30.09
N GLN A 546 6.39 5.68 -31.00
CA GLN A 546 5.56 4.47 -30.84
C GLN A 546 6.09 3.53 -29.74
N VAL A 547 7.40 3.56 -29.48
CA VAL A 547 8.03 2.75 -28.45
C VAL A 547 7.90 3.42 -27.09
N LEU A 548 7.96 4.75 -27.02
CA LEU A 548 7.84 5.52 -25.78
C LEU A 548 6.43 5.47 -25.18
N ASP A 549 6.35 5.13 -23.90
CA ASP A 549 5.10 5.17 -23.12
C ASP A 549 4.81 6.61 -22.65
N MET A 550 5.84 7.37 -22.26
CA MET A 550 5.73 8.79 -21.89
C MET A 550 6.71 9.66 -22.67
N LYS A 551 6.24 10.81 -23.16
CA LYS A 551 6.99 11.75 -23.99
C LYS A 551 7.01 13.11 -23.30
N VAL A 552 8.18 13.52 -22.83
CA VAL A 552 8.38 14.79 -22.12
C VAL A 552 9.18 15.75 -22.98
N TYR A 553 8.73 16.99 -23.04
CA TYR A 553 9.45 18.06 -23.73
C TYR A 553 9.77 19.21 -22.77
N LEU A 554 11.04 19.59 -22.68
CA LEU A 554 11.48 20.76 -21.92
C LEU A 554 11.50 22.00 -22.81
N ASP A 555 10.52 22.87 -22.60
CA ASP A 555 10.34 24.15 -23.30
C ASP A 555 10.73 25.31 -22.38
N THR A 556 11.95 25.28 -21.86
CA THR A 556 12.46 26.33 -20.97
C THR A 556 12.49 27.68 -21.69
N ASP A 557 12.03 28.73 -21.01
CA ASP A 557 12.06 30.08 -21.54
C ASP A 557 13.44 30.47 -22.06
N GLU A 558 13.51 31.10 -23.23
CA GLU A 558 14.76 31.37 -23.94
C GLU A 558 15.72 32.26 -23.13
N ALA A 559 15.21 33.22 -22.36
CA ALA A 559 16.05 34.08 -21.52
C ALA A 559 16.67 33.29 -20.37
N LEU A 560 15.89 32.40 -19.74
CA LEU A 560 16.35 31.50 -18.69
C LEU A 560 17.34 30.45 -19.21
N ARG A 561 17.03 29.84 -20.37
CA ARG A 561 17.91 28.87 -21.04
C ARG A 561 19.27 29.48 -21.39
N ARG A 562 19.27 30.69 -21.99
CA ARG A 562 20.49 31.46 -22.27
C ARG A 562 21.24 31.77 -21.00
N HIS A 563 20.53 32.19 -19.94
CA HIS A 563 21.14 32.48 -18.65
C HIS A 563 21.89 31.25 -18.10
N TRP A 564 21.24 30.09 -18.04
CA TRP A 564 21.86 28.84 -17.58
C TRP A 564 23.02 28.41 -18.46
N LYS A 565 22.87 28.48 -19.78
CA LYS A 565 23.91 28.11 -20.73
C LYS A 565 25.15 28.99 -20.60
N LEU A 566 24.98 30.31 -20.49
CA LEU A 566 26.08 31.25 -20.26
C LEU A 566 26.80 30.95 -18.94
N ARG A 567 26.06 30.79 -17.83
CA ARG A 567 26.70 30.51 -16.53
C ARG A 567 27.47 29.18 -16.53
N ARG A 568 26.89 28.13 -17.12
CA ARG A 568 27.53 26.81 -17.20
C ARG A 568 28.77 26.83 -18.09
N ASP A 569 28.65 27.37 -19.30
CA ASP A 569 29.72 27.29 -20.30
C ASP A 569 30.87 28.28 -20.00
N GLN A 570 30.58 29.41 -19.33
CA GLN A 570 31.61 30.33 -18.83
C GLN A 570 32.31 29.81 -17.57
N GLY A 571 31.57 29.20 -16.65
CA GLY A 571 32.11 28.72 -15.37
C GLY A 571 32.77 27.36 -15.49
N GLU A 572 32.00 26.34 -15.87
CA GLU A 572 32.42 24.93 -15.82
C GLU A 572 33.27 24.51 -17.04
N ARG A 573 33.14 25.20 -18.18
CA ARG A 573 33.79 24.82 -19.45
C ARG A 573 34.79 25.86 -19.99
N GLY A 574 34.97 26.99 -19.31
CA GLY A 574 35.98 28.01 -19.64
C GLY A 574 35.77 28.76 -20.96
N HIS A 575 34.57 28.73 -21.56
CA HIS A 575 34.32 29.41 -22.82
C HIS A 575 34.05 30.92 -22.63
N GLY A 576 34.59 31.76 -23.51
CA GLY A 576 34.33 33.20 -23.52
C GLY A 576 32.86 33.54 -23.81
N ARG A 577 32.32 34.59 -23.16
CA ARG A 577 30.91 35.00 -23.28
C ARG A 577 30.45 35.16 -24.73
N ALA A 578 31.28 35.83 -25.54
CA ALA A 578 30.99 36.11 -26.94
C ALA A 578 30.90 34.82 -27.77
N ALA A 579 31.81 33.87 -27.54
CA ALA A 579 31.82 32.57 -28.23
C ALA A 579 30.56 31.75 -27.92
N VAL A 580 30.08 31.76 -26.66
CA VAL A 580 28.84 31.07 -26.29
C VAL A 580 27.62 31.70 -26.96
N LEU A 581 27.56 33.04 -27.04
CA LEU A 581 26.47 33.75 -27.71
C LEU A 581 26.45 33.48 -29.22
N GLU A 582 27.60 33.52 -29.88
CA GLU A 582 27.71 33.17 -31.30
C GLU A 582 27.30 31.72 -31.56
N GLN A 583 27.70 30.78 -30.69
CA GLN A 583 27.27 29.39 -30.79
C GLN A 583 25.74 29.24 -30.65
N ILE A 584 25.11 29.99 -29.74
CA ILE A 584 23.64 29.99 -29.58
C ILE A 584 22.98 30.53 -30.85
N LYS A 585 23.50 31.62 -31.40
CA LYS A 585 22.97 32.25 -32.62
C LYS A 585 23.10 31.31 -33.84
N ALA A 586 24.26 30.71 -34.04
CA ALA A 586 24.52 29.78 -35.14
C ALA A 586 23.62 28.54 -35.11
N ARG A 587 23.25 28.07 -33.91
CA ARG A 587 22.42 26.86 -33.72
C ARG A 587 20.91 27.10 -33.79
N ARG A 588 20.46 28.37 -33.78
CA ARG A 588 19.05 28.71 -33.66
C ARG A 588 18.20 28.17 -34.81
N GLY A 589 18.66 28.33 -36.05
CA GLY A 589 17.93 27.84 -37.23
C GLY A 589 17.71 26.32 -37.19
N ASP A 590 18.74 25.56 -36.81
CA ASP A 590 18.62 24.10 -36.64
C ASP A 590 17.72 23.71 -35.45
N ALA A 591 17.74 24.47 -34.35
CA ALA A 591 16.87 24.23 -33.20
C ALA A 591 15.39 24.42 -33.58
N GLU A 592 15.06 25.53 -34.25
CA GLU A 592 13.72 25.84 -34.74
C GLU A 592 13.23 24.78 -35.75
N LYS A 593 14.14 24.24 -36.57
CA LYS A 593 13.80 23.25 -37.60
C LYS A 593 13.68 21.82 -37.08
N TYR A 594 14.55 21.38 -36.17
CA TYR A 594 14.68 19.97 -35.80
C TYR A 594 14.34 19.65 -34.34
N ILE A 595 14.38 20.65 -33.45
CA ILE A 595 14.21 20.44 -31.99
C ILE A 595 12.84 20.93 -31.51
N TYR A 596 12.45 22.16 -31.86
CA TYR A 596 11.16 22.74 -31.43
C TYR A 596 9.93 21.97 -31.92
N PRO A 597 9.90 21.42 -33.16
CA PRO A 597 8.73 20.67 -33.63
C PRO A 597 8.43 19.40 -32.83
N GLN A 598 9.38 18.89 -32.04
CA GLN A 598 9.14 17.73 -31.19
C GLN A 598 8.14 18.00 -30.05
N ARG A 599 7.93 19.28 -29.67
CA ARG A 599 6.99 19.69 -28.62
C ARG A 599 5.57 19.18 -28.87
N GLN A 600 5.11 19.16 -30.12
CA GLN A 600 3.74 18.75 -30.48
C GLN A 600 3.43 17.28 -30.20
N TYR A 601 4.45 16.46 -29.94
CA TYR A 601 4.29 15.03 -29.67
C TYR A 601 4.44 14.68 -28.18
N ALA A 602 4.61 15.68 -27.32
CA ALA A 602 4.82 15.48 -25.90
C ALA A 602 3.49 15.23 -25.18
N ASP A 603 3.48 14.25 -24.28
CA ASP A 603 2.37 14.05 -23.34
C ASP A 603 2.45 15.06 -22.18
N LEU A 604 3.67 15.55 -21.88
CA LEU A 604 3.95 16.57 -20.88
C LEU A 604 5.00 17.55 -21.39
N VAL A 605 4.63 18.83 -21.50
CA VAL A 605 5.57 19.94 -21.71
C VAL A 605 5.82 20.61 -20.37
N ILE A 606 7.11 20.80 -20.04
CA ILE A 606 7.52 21.53 -18.84
C ILE A 606 8.27 22.78 -19.28
N ARG A 607 7.73 23.94 -18.91
CA ARG A 607 8.32 25.24 -19.19
C ARG A 607 8.76 25.89 -17.89
N TYR A 608 10.08 25.98 -17.71
CA TYR A 608 10.69 26.77 -16.63
C TYR A 608 10.80 28.22 -17.08
N PHE A 609 10.50 29.14 -16.16
CA PHE A 609 10.66 30.57 -16.38
C PHE A 609 11.07 31.29 -15.10
N ASP A 610 11.53 32.53 -15.24
CA ASP A 610 11.81 33.45 -14.14
C ASP A 610 11.20 34.81 -14.51
N GLU A 611 10.40 35.40 -13.62
CA GLU A 611 9.67 36.63 -13.94
C GLU A 611 10.59 37.82 -14.25
N THR A 612 11.76 37.87 -13.61
CA THR A 612 12.73 38.94 -13.81
C THR A 612 13.36 38.83 -15.19
N LEU A 613 13.72 37.62 -15.62
CA LEU A 613 14.29 37.34 -16.93
C LEU A 613 13.27 37.45 -18.06
N LEU A 614 12.00 37.13 -17.81
CA LEU A 614 10.92 37.38 -18.76
C LEU A 614 10.78 38.89 -19.05
N LYS A 615 10.86 39.73 -18.01
CA LYS A 615 10.78 41.19 -18.14
C LYS A 615 12.09 41.82 -18.65
N ARG A 616 13.24 41.19 -18.41
CA ARG A 616 14.58 41.71 -18.74
C ARG A 616 15.49 40.62 -19.35
N PRO A 617 15.21 40.17 -20.58
CA PRO A 617 15.96 39.09 -21.22
C PRO A 617 17.42 39.45 -21.52
N ASP A 618 17.72 40.75 -21.67
CA ASP A 618 19.07 41.31 -21.85
C ASP A 618 20.01 41.03 -20.65
N ARG A 619 19.44 40.75 -19.48
CA ARG A 619 20.19 40.43 -18.25
C ARG A 619 20.56 38.96 -18.10
N ALA A 620 20.31 38.13 -19.11
CA ALA A 620 20.72 36.73 -19.11
C ALA A 620 22.22 36.55 -18.80
N GLY A 621 22.52 35.67 -17.85
CA GLY A 621 23.88 35.41 -17.36
C GLY A 621 24.49 36.52 -16.48
N LYS A 622 23.73 37.56 -16.11
CA LYS A 622 24.18 38.63 -15.19
C LYS A 622 23.45 38.62 -13.84
N ILE A 623 22.25 38.04 -13.78
CA ILE A 623 21.47 37.89 -12.55
C ILE A 623 22.08 36.78 -11.68
N LYS A 624 22.16 36.99 -10.36
CA LYS A 624 22.70 35.99 -9.43
C LYS A 624 21.61 35.06 -8.90
N ASP A 625 20.50 35.64 -8.47
CA ASP A 625 19.37 34.94 -7.85
C ASP A 625 18.20 34.88 -8.83
N ILE A 626 17.74 33.65 -9.11
CA ILE A 626 16.59 33.37 -9.97
C ILE A 626 15.52 32.68 -9.14
N THR A 627 14.27 33.04 -9.38
CA THR A 627 13.11 32.44 -8.73
C THR A 627 12.31 31.69 -9.79
N LEU A 628 12.40 30.36 -9.75
CA LEU A 628 11.88 29.50 -10.80
C LEU A 628 10.36 29.33 -10.69
N GLY A 629 9.64 29.89 -11.65
CA GLY A 629 8.27 29.50 -11.98
C GLY A 629 8.26 28.27 -12.90
N VAL A 630 7.18 27.51 -12.85
CA VAL A 630 6.99 26.31 -13.68
C VAL A 630 5.59 26.28 -14.26
N GLU A 631 5.53 25.99 -15.54
CA GLU A 631 4.30 25.81 -16.30
C GLU A 631 4.29 24.41 -16.91
N PHE A 632 3.15 23.73 -16.81
CA PHE A 632 2.92 22.40 -17.35
C PHE A 632 1.82 22.47 -18.41
N VAL A 633 2.06 21.88 -19.57
CA VAL A 633 1.03 21.64 -20.59
C VAL A 633 0.90 20.13 -20.77
N LEU A 634 -0.33 19.62 -20.63
CA LEU A 634 -0.62 18.19 -20.66
C LEU A 634 -2.03 17.91 -21.20
N ASP A 635 -2.31 16.65 -21.54
CA ASP A 635 -3.62 16.16 -22.00
C ASP A 635 -4.76 16.59 -21.07
N ALA A 636 -5.84 17.16 -21.62
CA ALA A 636 -7.01 17.62 -20.87
C ALA A 636 -7.76 16.47 -20.16
N GLY A 637 -7.55 15.21 -20.58
CA GLY A 637 -8.12 14.04 -19.93
C GLY A 637 -7.45 13.66 -18.60
N ILE A 638 -6.35 14.31 -18.21
CA ILE A 638 -5.71 14.11 -16.90
C ILE A 638 -6.33 15.08 -15.89
N ASN A 639 -7.12 14.60 -14.93
CA ASN A 639 -7.77 15.51 -13.98
C ASN A 639 -6.79 16.06 -12.92
N VAL A 640 -6.37 17.31 -13.07
CA VAL A 640 -5.45 18.01 -12.13
C VAL A 640 -6.17 18.78 -11.01
N GLU A 641 -7.49 18.94 -11.05
CA GLU A 641 -8.22 19.75 -10.07
C GLU A 641 -8.10 19.24 -8.62
N PRO A 642 -8.18 17.92 -8.34
CA PRO A 642 -7.98 17.42 -6.99
C PRO A 642 -6.58 17.75 -6.45
N LEU A 643 -5.57 17.70 -7.34
CA LEU A 643 -4.20 18.09 -7.00
C LEU A 643 -4.13 19.57 -6.65
N LEU A 644 -4.67 20.44 -7.50
CA LEU A 644 -4.66 21.89 -7.29
C LEU A 644 -5.40 22.32 -6.03
N THR A 645 -6.53 21.68 -5.73
CA THR A 645 -7.30 21.93 -4.50
C THR A 645 -6.45 21.62 -3.28
N LEU A 646 -5.83 20.44 -3.25
CA LEU A 646 -4.97 20.01 -2.15
C LEU A 646 -3.68 20.82 -2.00
N LEU A 647 -3.14 21.35 -3.09
CA LEU A 647 -2.00 22.25 -3.07
C LEU A 647 -2.39 23.62 -2.49
N ARG A 648 -3.55 24.14 -2.89
CA ARG A 648 -4.10 25.41 -2.36
C ARG A 648 -4.32 25.35 -0.86
N ASP A 649 -4.90 24.26 -0.35
CA ASP A 649 -5.09 24.01 1.09
C ASP A 649 -3.76 23.96 1.87
N ARG A 650 -2.64 23.74 1.16
CA ARG A 650 -1.28 23.67 1.71
C ARG A 650 -0.43 24.91 1.38
N GLY A 651 -1.06 25.97 0.89
CA GLY A 651 -0.40 27.27 0.64
C GLY A 651 0.34 27.37 -0.69
N VAL A 652 0.08 26.49 -1.65
CA VAL A 652 0.67 26.55 -3.00
C VAL A 652 -0.43 26.84 -4.02
N SER A 653 -0.41 28.04 -4.61
CA SER A 653 -1.35 28.45 -5.65
C SER A 653 -0.85 28.10 -7.05
N GLY A 654 -1.71 27.48 -7.84
CA GLY A 654 -1.51 27.28 -9.28
C GLY A 654 -2.72 27.77 -10.06
N GLU A 655 -2.46 28.35 -11.24
CA GLU A 655 -3.48 28.82 -12.17
C GLU A 655 -3.71 27.75 -13.25
N LEU A 656 -4.97 27.32 -13.41
CA LEU A 656 -5.39 26.37 -14.46
C LEU A 656 -6.06 27.15 -15.60
N SER A 657 -5.67 26.84 -16.82
CA SER A 657 -6.18 27.44 -18.06
C SER A 657 -6.25 26.40 -19.18
N TYR A 658 -7.03 26.71 -20.22
CA TYR A 658 -7.18 25.87 -21.41
C TYR A 658 -6.91 26.74 -22.63
N ASP A 659 -5.79 26.48 -23.30
CA ASP A 659 -5.41 27.19 -24.53
C ASP A 659 -6.04 26.52 -25.77
N ASP A 660 -6.36 25.23 -25.70
CA ASP A 660 -7.03 24.46 -26.75
C ASP A 660 -7.93 23.35 -26.15
N LEU A 661 -8.59 22.54 -27.01
CA LEU A 661 -9.51 21.47 -26.59
C LEU A 661 -8.82 20.18 -26.14
N LEU A 662 -7.55 20.00 -26.47
CA LEU A 662 -6.79 18.77 -26.22
C LEU A 662 -5.89 18.89 -24.99
N HIS A 663 -5.45 20.10 -24.66
CA HIS A 663 -4.46 20.37 -23.64
C HIS A 663 -4.98 21.34 -22.60
N GLN A 664 -4.57 21.07 -21.36
CA GLN A 664 -4.72 21.99 -20.24
C GLN A 664 -3.35 22.50 -19.82
N LYS A 665 -3.35 23.69 -19.23
CA LYS A 665 -2.15 24.40 -18.83
C LYS A 665 -2.23 24.81 -17.38
N VAL A 666 -1.22 24.41 -16.61
CA VAL A 666 -1.13 24.67 -15.18
C VAL A 666 0.14 25.47 -14.91
N SER A 667 0.00 26.69 -14.39
CA SER A 667 1.12 27.59 -14.13
C SER A 667 1.28 27.92 -12.66
N PHE A 668 2.53 27.92 -12.19
CA PHE A 668 2.92 28.24 -10.83
C PHE A 668 4.02 29.30 -10.85
N ARG A 669 3.79 30.41 -10.13
CA ARG A 669 4.77 31.48 -10.00
C ARG A 669 5.87 31.07 -9.03
N GLY A 670 7.08 31.59 -9.24
CA GLY A 670 8.22 31.22 -8.41
C GLY A 670 8.04 31.60 -6.93
N GLU A 671 7.34 32.70 -6.65
CA GLU A 671 7.06 33.19 -5.29
C GLU A 671 6.11 32.25 -4.52
N ASP A 672 5.20 31.58 -5.22
CA ASP A 672 4.21 30.65 -4.67
C ASP A 672 4.80 29.26 -4.39
N LEU A 673 6.03 29.00 -4.85
CA LEU A 673 6.69 27.69 -4.77
C LEU A 673 7.60 27.54 -3.55
N ASN A 674 7.37 28.28 -2.47
CA ASN A 674 8.17 28.15 -1.24
C ASN A 674 7.63 27.04 -0.30
N ALA A 675 7.48 25.82 -0.83
CA ALA A 675 6.98 24.68 -0.08
C ALA A 675 8.04 23.60 0.14
N GLY A 676 8.06 23.08 1.37
CA GLY A 676 9.00 22.04 1.79
C GLY A 676 8.58 20.63 1.36
N LYS A 677 9.54 19.70 1.38
CA LYS A 677 9.40 18.28 0.98
C LYS A 677 8.15 17.57 1.53
N ASN A 678 7.75 17.91 2.76
CA ASN A 678 6.60 17.31 3.43
C ASN A 678 5.26 17.65 2.75
N VAL A 679 5.15 18.83 2.13
CA VAL A 679 3.93 19.24 1.40
C VAL A 679 3.76 18.32 0.20
N TRP A 680 4.81 18.16 -0.61
CA TRP A 680 4.80 17.29 -1.79
C TRP A 680 4.50 15.84 -1.44
N ALA A 681 5.17 15.29 -0.43
CA ALA A 681 4.95 13.92 0.01
C ALA A 681 3.50 13.67 0.47
N LYS A 682 2.92 14.58 1.26
CA LYS A 682 1.52 14.47 1.72
C LYS A 682 0.53 14.62 0.58
N THR A 683 0.79 15.53 -0.36
CA THR A 683 -0.06 15.71 -1.54
C THR A 683 -0.02 14.49 -2.44
N ALA A 684 1.18 13.97 -2.74
CA ALA A 684 1.36 12.78 -3.56
C ALA A 684 0.61 11.57 -2.97
N ALA A 685 0.76 11.32 -1.67
CA ALA A 685 0.08 10.23 -0.97
C ALA A 685 -1.46 10.35 -0.95
N ALA A 686 -1.99 11.56 -1.14
CA ALA A 686 -3.43 11.80 -1.19
C ALA A 686 -4.00 11.69 -2.61
N VAL A 687 -3.24 12.12 -3.62
CA VAL A 687 -3.72 12.22 -5.01
C VAL A 687 -3.37 10.99 -5.84
N ILE A 688 -2.23 10.35 -5.59
CA ILE A 688 -1.67 9.28 -6.42
C ILE A 688 -1.87 7.95 -5.70
N PRO A 689 -2.83 7.12 -6.13
CA PRO A 689 -3.11 5.86 -5.45
C PRO A 689 -1.96 4.88 -5.67
N GLN A 690 -1.61 4.08 -4.66
CA GLN A 690 -0.56 3.04 -4.76
C GLN A 690 0.78 3.58 -5.33
N ILE A 691 1.16 4.80 -4.94
CA ILE A 691 2.36 5.50 -5.40
C ILE A 691 3.64 4.65 -5.31
N GLU A 692 3.70 3.72 -4.37
CA GLU A 692 4.82 2.79 -4.18
C GLU A 692 5.04 1.86 -5.37
N ASP A 693 3.99 1.52 -6.12
CA ASP A 693 4.10 0.66 -7.29
C ASP A 693 4.84 1.39 -8.43
N LEU A 694 4.66 2.72 -8.51
CA LEU A 694 5.44 3.57 -9.39
C LEU A 694 6.88 3.67 -8.89
N THR A 695 7.10 4.13 -7.66
CA THR A 695 8.41 4.62 -7.18
C THR A 695 9.33 3.55 -6.58
N GLY A 696 8.77 2.43 -6.13
CA GLY A 696 9.51 1.33 -5.50
C GLY A 696 9.71 1.52 -3.99
N GLY A 697 9.09 2.54 -3.39
CA GLY A 697 9.01 2.73 -1.94
C GLY A 697 9.58 4.07 -1.46
N SER A 698 10.88 4.32 -1.64
CA SER A 698 11.52 5.55 -1.17
C SER A 698 11.55 6.64 -2.26
N ILE A 699 11.00 7.81 -1.94
CA ILE A 699 11.04 8.99 -2.81
C ILE A 699 11.88 10.06 -2.13
N LEU A 700 12.91 10.54 -2.82
CA LEU A 700 13.68 11.69 -2.36
C LEU A 700 13.07 12.96 -2.95
N TRP A 701 12.17 13.57 -2.18
CA TRP A 701 11.50 14.82 -2.56
C TRP A 701 12.46 16.01 -2.53
N GLU A 702 12.38 16.83 -3.55
CA GLU A 702 13.05 18.13 -3.64
C GLU A 702 12.18 19.24 -3.03
N GLU A 703 12.77 20.40 -2.81
CA GLU A 703 12.06 21.60 -2.34
C GLU A 703 11.64 22.48 -3.53
N GLY A 704 10.62 23.30 -3.28
CA GLY A 704 10.04 24.23 -4.25
C GLY A 704 9.72 23.63 -5.63
N ALA A 705 10.13 24.31 -6.69
CA ALA A 705 9.81 23.95 -8.08
C ALA A 705 10.21 22.50 -8.44
N GLY A 706 11.34 22.00 -7.92
CA GLY A 706 11.79 20.63 -8.17
C GLY A 706 10.81 19.59 -7.61
N GLY A 707 10.31 19.81 -6.40
CA GLY A 707 9.33 18.93 -5.77
C GLY A 707 7.98 18.92 -6.48
N LEU A 708 7.55 20.08 -7.00
CA LEU A 708 6.34 20.17 -7.83
C LEU A 708 6.49 19.42 -9.16
N VAL A 709 7.64 19.55 -9.82
CA VAL A 709 7.93 18.80 -11.06
C VAL A 709 7.91 17.30 -10.79
N GLN A 710 8.50 16.83 -9.68
CA GLN A 710 8.41 15.42 -9.28
C GLN A 710 6.97 14.97 -9.09
N LEU A 711 6.13 15.80 -8.46
CA LEU A 711 4.72 15.49 -8.22
C LEU A 711 3.93 15.38 -9.54
N MET A 712 4.13 16.31 -10.46
CA MET A 712 3.50 16.28 -11.78
C MET A 712 3.96 15.09 -12.63
N LEU A 713 5.25 14.76 -12.60
CA LEU A 713 5.78 13.58 -13.27
C LEU A 713 5.10 12.30 -12.77
N LEU A 714 4.96 12.13 -11.46
CA LEU A 714 4.27 10.95 -10.91
C LEU A 714 2.80 10.90 -11.28
N LEU A 715 2.11 12.05 -11.29
CA LEU A 715 0.70 12.11 -11.69
C LEU A 715 0.55 11.61 -13.13
N VAL A 716 1.35 12.15 -14.06
CA VAL A 716 1.27 11.82 -15.49
C VAL A 716 1.70 10.37 -15.74
N ILE A 717 2.80 9.89 -15.13
CA ILE A 717 3.21 8.48 -15.20
C ILE A 717 2.07 7.58 -14.71
N GLY A 718 1.46 7.94 -13.58
CA GLY A 718 0.34 7.19 -13.00
C GLY A 718 -0.85 7.11 -13.95
N GLU A 719 -1.28 8.23 -14.54
CA GLU A 719 -2.41 8.25 -15.47
C GLU A 719 -2.13 7.46 -16.76
N ILE A 720 -0.93 7.57 -17.35
CA ILE A 720 -0.56 6.78 -18.52
C ILE A 720 -0.62 5.28 -18.19
N MET A 721 -0.05 4.88 -17.05
CA MET A 721 -0.02 3.47 -16.63
C MET A 721 -1.40 2.89 -16.23
N LYS A 722 -2.43 3.73 -16.03
CA LYS A 722 -3.82 3.28 -15.81
C LYS A 722 -4.55 3.00 -17.13
N ARG A 723 -4.27 3.79 -18.17
CA ARG A 723 -4.98 3.77 -19.46
C ARG A 723 -4.56 2.56 -20.33
N ASP A 724 -3.27 2.27 -20.36
CA ASP A 724 -2.65 1.13 -21.08
C ASP A 724 -3.00 -0.23 -20.46
#